data_AF-A0A0G4L960-F1
#
_entry.id   AF-A0A0G4L960-F1
#
_cell.length_a   1.000
_cell.length_b   1.000
_cell.length_c   1.000
_cell.angle_alpha   90.00
_cell.angle_beta   90.00
_cell.angle_gamma   90.00
#
_symmetry.space_group_name_H-M   'P 1'
#
loop_
_entity.id
_entity.type
_entity.pdbx_description
1 polymer ?
#
loop_
_entity_poly.entity_id
_entity_poly.type
_entity_poly.pdbx_seq_one_letter_code
_entity_poly.pdbx_strand_id
1 'polypeptide(L)'
;MFIASSFRSPRQLAFFPFALSAASAIPNGRQPDSSACKLPAVPAAHYSEGHGVKFDCAPSFGTMRAKMIFVDFPDAIDRGIPPPLDRNEIPAAVEGFRNSSFGSLDLQIDFDGSRYYRMPRPSTSYSFERNLTAETHQKYMDHALDAWLAFTNVTVPHVTSTNGPLVDVLYIVPTRKASAITFTTTSSIPVHTTRGHYVARKGVTLGHEDLKLWGPKLLNHETGHAMCLPDLYPLPVGCTQKYVGNWDLMANTGGHSPDFFAWHKWKLGWLLDSEVDCIIGTGSTTHTLSPVEIMGGGAHTKAVVVRHNSTTAFVVEVRSNLGNNHGAYSQGVLLYMVATDVETGKGPVRVLDANPGLKGERCESDWLDDAPLSLERATSFTAEEWGVTVSILDKMEEDYTIQVDVERWGIAMATQTSTTTAYRLEQLPKGPADRAGGTTLRQARSAHHEVDPSDSDLDPVLEASRIADSTVPDGGYGWVVISACAIVGWWFSGVNYSWGVMQGALVERGVGSASVLSFCGALSPALMASLAIINARVVRSLGTRKLALMGIFFVGMSQIGASFVTHSTVGLFFLPGALLGLGMSFCFMAVTVTPAQYFSRKRGLANGIVYAGGGFGAAVLSIATNAMIERYGVEWAFRIIGIVCFSTGFPAAYMIKERVPIQTSGFIDWKLFRQGSFNIIFVAGAIASTTLAPLAVFAVMNGLTNGGFFASIPTCIGNIFGSARVSTAMGMIVTGWVGGYLFGSPIAGYLLDAYGGADEGLKAYRPAMFYAGSVSLVATSLILLMRLRINKKPWAKVSLETATMMFGGILTLIITGTISSLLLARSPFMMPYTPVTTSKPWADGPMALIITPQFETKKTDLFTTGATHMALLHNSILRGYNSIYHQAPHVQEDDKEDFIGYALTWYKFVKSHHDDEEEVLFTKVEELLGDKTVFDKTYKEHEAFLKGLAEFKAYLSTLQEPSHFSAAELRRIMSTFQTAFEDHFHSEIDTIAALANHPKAPREGTPEAAAASAAFKSWGKNTVTKAGTTDVVPFFLMNLDRGAEGGMWAHWPPIPAPIKWGLVNIAGSWYSGRWRFTSCDANGRPRELYALRFPELTH
;
A
#
# COMPACT_ATOMS: atom_id res chain seq x y z
N MET A 1 2.37 -54.27 65.53
CA MET A 1 1.46 -53.57 66.48
C MET A 1 0.68 -52.54 65.66
N PHE A 2 -0.66 -52.51 65.78
CA PHE A 2 -1.65 -51.50 65.33
C PHE A 2 -1.33 -50.55 64.13
N ILE A 3 -2.21 -50.37 63.14
CA ILE A 3 -3.42 -51.14 62.74
C ILE A 3 -3.76 -50.88 61.24
N ALA A 4 -4.84 -51.49 60.75
CA ALA A 4 -5.42 -51.41 59.40
C ALA A 4 -5.84 -49.97 58.97
N SER A 5 -6.40 -49.68 57.79
CA SER A 5 -7.19 -50.48 56.81
C SER A 5 -7.30 -49.68 55.48
N SER A 6 -7.72 -50.18 54.31
CA SER A 6 -8.12 -51.51 53.80
C SER A 6 -7.95 -51.48 52.25
N PHE A 7 -7.56 -52.53 51.53
CA PHE A 7 -8.36 -53.70 51.09
C PHE A 7 -9.69 -53.30 50.41
N ARG A 8 -10.09 -53.77 49.21
CA ARG A 8 -9.67 -54.87 48.28
C ARG A 8 -10.08 -54.44 46.84
N SER A 9 -9.44 -54.72 45.71
CA SER A 9 -8.62 -55.86 45.21
C SER A 9 -9.36 -57.20 45.03
N PRO A 10 -8.84 -58.19 44.28
CA PRO A 10 -7.98 -58.18 43.08
C PRO A 10 -8.71 -58.91 41.89
N ARG A 11 -8.09 -59.15 40.72
CA ARG A 11 -7.36 -60.39 40.31
C ARG A 11 -7.25 -60.36 38.76
N GLN A 12 -6.34 -61.01 38.02
CA GLN A 12 -5.07 -61.77 38.17
C GLN A 12 -4.53 -61.93 36.69
N LEU A 13 -3.33 -62.35 36.27
CA LEU A 13 -2.06 -62.98 36.75
C LEU A 13 -1.00 -62.64 35.63
N ALA A 14 0.33 -62.83 35.71
CA ALA A 14 1.26 -63.37 36.70
C ALA A 14 2.69 -62.80 36.50
N PHE A 15 3.48 -62.77 37.58
CA PHE A 15 4.91 -63.12 37.70
C PHE A 15 5.84 -63.04 36.47
N PHE A 16 6.84 -62.14 36.42
CA PHE A 16 8.14 -62.05 37.17
C PHE A 16 9.35 -62.61 36.34
N PRO A 17 10.62 -62.20 36.61
CA PRO A 17 11.70 -62.17 35.61
C PRO A 17 12.93 -63.04 35.94
N PHE A 18 13.98 -63.02 35.08
CA PHE A 18 15.36 -62.61 35.44
C PHE A 18 16.27 -62.44 34.19
N ALA A 19 17.48 -61.89 34.37
CA ALA A 19 18.50 -61.64 33.32
C ALA A 19 19.31 -62.92 32.95
N LEU A 20 20.04 -63.02 31.83
CA LEU A 20 21.31 -62.32 31.54
C LEU A 20 21.79 -62.43 30.06
N SER A 21 22.48 -61.38 29.60
CA SER A 21 23.67 -61.37 28.70
C SER A 21 23.61 -61.76 27.20
N ALA A 22 24.58 -61.17 26.47
CA ALA A 22 25.25 -61.63 25.24
C ALA A 22 24.49 -61.83 23.90
N ALA A 23 24.51 -60.76 23.09
CA ALA A 23 24.91 -60.72 21.68
C ALA A 23 24.24 -61.59 20.57
N SER A 24 23.86 -60.87 19.50
CA SER A 24 23.77 -61.25 18.07
C SER A 24 22.41 -61.60 17.43
N ALA A 25 22.20 -60.97 16.27
CA ALA A 25 21.32 -61.31 15.13
C ALA A 25 19.77 -61.31 15.26
N ILE A 26 19.15 -60.23 14.72
CA ILE A 26 17.92 -60.24 13.86
C ILE A 26 16.57 -60.55 14.59
N PRO A 27 15.37 -60.04 14.16
CA PRO A 27 15.00 -59.04 13.15
C PRO A 27 14.22 -57.81 13.72
N ASN A 28 13.53 -57.07 12.83
CA ASN A 28 12.34 -56.22 13.04
C ASN A 28 12.46 -54.81 13.67
N GLY A 29 11.76 -53.88 13.02
CA GLY A 29 10.65 -53.18 13.68
C GLY A 29 10.99 -52.03 14.63
N ARG A 30 11.60 -50.96 14.11
CA ARG A 30 11.23 -49.61 14.56
C ARG A 30 10.10 -49.10 13.66
N GLN A 31 8.97 -48.74 14.25
CA GLN A 31 8.10 -47.75 13.61
C GLN A 31 8.92 -46.45 13.45
N PRO A 32 8.75 -45.68 12.36
CA PRO A 32 9.28 -44.33 12.28
C PRO A 32 8.70 -43.49 13.42
N ASP A 33 9.57 -42.87 14.22
CA ASP A 33 9.14 -41.98 15.30
C ASP A 33 8.75 -40.63 14.70
N SER A 34 7.51 -40.52 14.23
CA SER A 34 6.98 -39.33 13.54
C SER A 34 6.93 -38.10 14.44
N SER A 35 7.11 -38.23 15.76
CA SER A 35 7.32 -37.08 16.66
C SER A 35 8.51 -36.22 16.23
N ALA A 36 9.49 -36.80 15.52
CA ALA A 36 10.60 -36.06 14.94
C ALA A 36 10.15 -35.12 13.80
N CYS A 37 9.12 -35.46 13.02
CA CYS A 37 8.54 -34.59 11.99
C CYS A 37 7.41 -33.69 12.51
N LYS A 38 6.99 -33.88 13.76
CA LYS A 38 5.85 -33.19 14.40
C LYS A 38 6.25 -31.79 14.89
N LEU A 39 6.47 -30.88 13.95
CA LEU A 39 7.11 -29.59 14.18
C LEU A 39 6.35 -28.71 15.20
N PRO A 40 7.04 -28.08 16.18
CA PRO A 40 6.39 -27.34 17.25
C PRO A 40 5.78 -26.01 16.80
N ALA A 41 4.70 -25.61 17.47
CA ALA A 41 4.09 -24.30 17.32
C ALA A 41 5.05 -23.19 17.79
N VAL A 42 5.24 -22.17 16.95
CA VAL A 42 6.14 -21.05 17.24
C VAL A 42 5.33 -19.88 17.82
N PRO A 43 5.52 -19.49 19.10
CA PRO A 43 4.63 -18.52 19.76
C PRO A 43 4.62 -17.11 19.16
N ALA A 44 5.63 -16.76 18.36
CA ALA A 44 5.70 -15.50 17.62
C ALA A 44 4.89 -15.50 16.31
N ALA A 45 4.46 -16.68 15.83
CA ALA A 45 3.58 -16.81 14.67
C ALA A 45 2.11 -16.87 15.13
N HIS A 46 1.39 -15.77 14.89
CA HIS A 46 -0.07 -15.73 15.06
C HIS A 46 -0.70 -16.81 14.18
N TYR A 47 -1.43 -17.74 14.80
CA TYR A 47 -1.99 -18.93 14.15
C TYR A 47 -0.92 -19.84 13.46
N SER A 48 0.22 -20.06 14.15
CA SER A 48 1.27 -21.02 13.77
C SER A 48 0.75 -22.39 13.28
N GLU A 49 1.43 -22.97 12.28
CA GLU A 49 1.13 -24.33 11.78
C GLU A 49 1.67 -25.49 12.61
N GLY A 50 2.48 -25.20 13.64
CA GLY A 50 3.07 -26.27 14.44
C GLY A 50 2.10 -26.89 15.44
N HIS A 51 2.47 -28.06 15.94
CA HIS A 51 1.74 -28.80 16.96
C HIS A 51 1.98 -28.21 18.35
N GLY A 52 1.01 -28.38 19.27
CA GLY A 52 1.13 -27.88 20.65
C GLY A 52 0.90 -26.37 20.80
N VAL A 53 0.00 -25.82 19.98
CA VAL A 53 -0.42 -24.41 19.99
C VAL A 53 -0.89 -23.99 21.40
N LYS A 54 -0.52 -22.77 21.83
CA LYS A 54 -0.82 -22.22 23.17
C LYS A 54 -1.81 -21.04 23.16
N PHE A 55 -2.47 -20.79 22.03
CA PHE A 55 -3.67 -19.96 22.01
C PHE A 55 -4.82 -20.77 22.65
N ASP A 56 -5.85 -20.08 23.13
CA ASP A 56 -7.05 -20.73 23.69
C ASP A 56 -7.93 -21.23 22.54
N CYS A 57 -7.60 -22.41 22.04
CA CYS A 57 -8.22 -23.03 20.87
C CYS A 57 -9.45 -23.85 21.27
N ALA A 58 -10.48 -23.85 20.42
CA ALA A 58 -11.58 -24.80 20.51
C ALA A 58 -11.05 -26.24 20.38
N PRO A 59 -11.63 -27.24 21.09
CA PRO A 59 -11.16 -28.61 21.04
C PRO A 59 -11.40 -29.21 19.64
N SER A 60 -10.34 -29.73 19.03
CA SER A 60 -10.41 -30.38 17.71
C SER A 60 -10.84 -31.85 17.77
N PHE A 61 -11.04 -32.42 18.96
CA PHE A 61 -11.36 -33.83 19.17
C PHE A 61 -12.45 -34.00 20.23
N GLY A 62 -13.32 -34.99 20.03
CA GLY A 62 -14.53 -35.20 20.83
C GLY A 62 -15.62 -34.18 20.51
N THR A 63 -16.48 -33.86 21.48
CA THR A 63 -17.58 -32.91 21.28
C THR A 63 -17.11 -31.46 21.46
N MET A 64 -17.10 -30.69 20.36
CA MET A 64 -16.99 -29.23 20.42
C MET A 64 -18.38 -28.64 20.64
N ARG A 65 -18.57 -27.93 21.76
CA ARG A 65 -19.85 -27.30 22.12
C ARG A 65 -19.85 -25.86 21.64
N ALA A 66 -20.84 -25.48 20.83
CA ALA A 66 -21.03 -24.12 20.40
C ALA A 66 -22.43 -23.59 20.75
N LYS A 67 -22.53 -22.29 21.03
CA LYS A 67 -23.81 -21.58 21.16
C LYS A 67 -23.99 -20.66 19.97
N MET A 68 -25.20 -20.59 19.40
CA MET A 68 -25.56 -19.65 18.33
C MET A 68 -26.67 -18.72 18.80
N ILE A 69 -26.40 -17.40 18.75
CA ILE A 69 -27.32 -16.34 19.15
C ILE A 69 -27.59 -15.37 18.00
N PHE A 70 -28.79 -14.79 17.98
CA PHE A 70 -29.26 -13.95 16.88
C PHE A 70 -29.44 -12.50 17.34
N VAL A 71 -28.95 -11.53 16.59
CA VAL A 71 -28.97 -10.11 16.98
C VAL A 71 -29.70 -9.23 15.97
N ASP A 72 -30.41 -8.23 16.47
CA ASP A 72 -31.03 -7.18 15.64
C ASP A 72 -30.67 -5.78 16.18
N PHE A 73 -30.94 -4.75 15.38
CA PHE A 73 -30.36 -3.42 15.61
C PHE A 73 -31.44 -2.31 15.61
N PRO A 74 -31.18 -1.14 16.21
CA PRO A 74 -32.11 0.00 16.19
C PRO A 74 -32.48 0.51 14.79
N ASP A 75 -31.57 0.40 13.82
CA ASP A 75 -31.76 0.70 12.40
C ASP A 75 -32.31 -0.50 11.60
N ALA A 76 -31.87 -1.71 11.93
CA ALA A 76 -32.30 -2.98 11.32
C ALA A 76 -33.13 -3.83 12.31
N ILE A 77 -34.37 -3.42 12.56
CA ILE A 77 -35.26 -4.07 13.54
C ILE A 77 -35.89 -5.35 12.98
N ASP A 78 -35.78 -6.43 13.74
CA ASP A 78 -36.54 -7.66 13.50
C ASP A 78 -37.39 -8.08 14.70
N ARG A 79 -38.69 -8.28 14.41
CA ARG A 79 -39.70 -8.72 15.38
C ARG A 79 -40.18 -10.15 15.09
N GLY A 80 -39.62 -10.79 14.06
CA GLY A 80 -39.82 -12.22 13.82
C GLY A 80 -39.07 -13.07 14.85
N ILE A 81 -39.40 -14.35 14.85
CA ILE A 81 -38.53 -15.39 15.41
C ILE A 81 -37.35 -15.54 14.43
N PRO A 82 -36.08 -15.68 14.89
CA PRO A 82 -34.98 -15.97 13.98
C PRO A 82 -35.28 -17.22 13.14
N PRO A 83 -35.13 -17.18 11.81
CA PRO A 83 -35.15 -18.41 11.05
C PRO A 83 -33.99 -19.29 11.54
N PRO A 84 -34.13 -20.63 11.57
CA PRO A 84 -32.95 -21.46 11.56
C PRO A 84 -32.09 -21.02 10.36
N LEU A 85 -30.76 -20.92 10.56
CA LEU A 85 -29.83 -21.10 9.44
C LEU A 85 -30.22 -22.41 8.77
N ASP A 86 -30.27 -22.40 7.43
CA ASP A 86 -31.21 -23.27 6.71
C ASP A 86 -31.01 -24.73 7.10
N ARG A 87 -32.08 -25.52 7.04
CA ARG A 87 -32.16 -26.85 7.69
C ARG A 87 -31.11 -27.85 7.20
N ASN A 88 -30.37 -27.50 6.14
CA ASN A 88 -29.26 -28.21 5.55
C ASN A 88 -27.88 -27.55 5.82
N GLU A 89 -27.79 -26.23 6.11
CA GLU A 89 -26.53 -25.50 6.33
C GLU A 89 -25.77 -26.02 7.56
N ILE A 90 -26.42 -26.07 8.73
CA ILE A 90 -25.77 -26.58 9.95
C ILE A 90 -25.45 -28.09 9.82
N PRO A 91 -26.38 -28.97 9.39
CA PRO A 91 -26.06 -30.39 9.19
C PRO A 91 -24.94 -30.64 8.18
N ALA A 92 -24.90 -29.94 7.04
CA ALA A 92 -23.83 -30.10 6.05
C ALA A 92 -22.48 -29.61 6.58
N ALA A 93 -22.43 -28.59 7.45
CA ALA A 93 -21.19 -28.17 8.10
C ALA A 93 -20.71 -29.21 9.13
N VAL A 94 -21.63 -29.80 9.91
CA VAL A 94 -21.32 -30.90 10.84
C VAL A 94 -20.86 -32.15 10.08
N GLU A 95 -21.52 -32.49 8.97
CA GLU A 95 -21.13 -33.59 8.08
C GLU A 95 -19.76 -33.36 7.43
N GLY A 96 -19.48 -32.14 6.96
CA GLY A 96 -18.16 -31.75 6.45
C GLY A 96 -17.04 -32.02 7.45
N PHE A 97 -17.21 -31.63 8.71
CA PHE A 97 -16.24 -31.97 9.77
C PHE A 97 -16.21 -33.45 10.09
N ARG A 98 -17.35 -34.14 10.10
CA ARG A 98 -17.42 -35.59 10.35
C ARG A 98 -16.64 -36.36 9.28
N ASN A 99 -16.70 -35.93 8.03
CA ASN A 99 -15.93 -36.50 6.92
C ASN A 99 -14.43 -36.22 7.07
N SER A 100 -14.03 -34.94 7.20
CA SER A 100 -12.62 -34.56 7.33
C SER A 100 -11.92 -35.16 8.55
N SER A 101 -12.64 -35.30 9.67
CA SER A 101 -12.14 -35.84 10.95
C SER A 101 -12.36 -37.33 11.15
N PHE A 102 -12.98 -38.02 10.18
CA PHE A 102 -13.39 -39.42 10.29
C PHE A 102 -14.31 -39.72 11.50
N GLY A 103 -15.05 -38.71 11.98
CA GLY A 103 -15.89 -38.77 13.17
C GLY A 103 -15.16 -38.51 14.50
N SER A 104 -13.88 -38.10 14.46
CA SER A 104 -13.09 -37.72 15.65
C SER A 104 -13.55 -36.40 16.27
N LEU A 105 -14.19 -35.53 15.49
CA LEU A 105 -14.82 -34.29 15.93
C LEU A 105 -16.36 -34.38 15.77
N ASP A 106 -17.06 -34.00 16.83
CA ASP A 106 -18.52 -33.85 16.87
C ASP A 106 -18.87 -32.39 17.21
N LEU A 107 -19.33 -31.63 16.21
CA LEU A 107 -19.67 -30.22 16.35
C LEU A 107 -21.14 -30.06 16.76
N GLN A 108 -21.39 -29.79 18.04
CA GLN A 108 -22.73 -29.59 18.59
C GLN A 108 -23.05 -28.10 18.72
N ILE A 109 -23.97 -27.60 17.88
CA ILE A 109 -24.41 -26.20 17.89
C ILE A 109 -25.79 -26.07 18.56
N ASP A 110 -25.81 -25.47 19.75
CA ASP A 110 -27.03 -25.08 20.47
C ASP A 110 -27.55 -23.73 19.93
N PHE A 111 -28.71 -23.76 19.25
CA PHE A 111 -29.33 -22.64 18.54
C PHE A 111 -30.39 -21.94 19.40
N ASP A 112 -30.18 -20.67 19.76
CA ASP A 112 -31.17 -19.83 20.45
C ASP A 112 -32.12 -19.13 19.48
N GLY A 113 -32.97 -19.92 18.84
CA GLY A 113 -34.05 -19.42 17.98
C GLY A 113 -35.22 -18.81 18.73
N SER A 114 -35.07 -18.38 20.00
CA SER A 114 -36.21 -17.87 20.79
C SER A 114 -36.59 -16.43 20.45
N ARG A 115 -35.62 -15.62 20.00
CA ARG A 115 -35.75 -14.19 19.66
C ARG A 115 -34.48 -13.66 18.99
N TYR A 116 -34.57 -12.47 18.40
CA TYR A 116 -33.40 -11.62 18.23
C TYR A 116 -33.10 -10.85 19.53
N TYR A 117 -31.82 -10.66 19.83
CA TYR A 117 -31.31 -9.88 20.95
C TYR A 117 -30.88 -8.49 20.47
N ARG A 118 -31.47 -7.44 21.07
CA ARG A 118 -31.32 -6.07 20.57
C ARG A 118 -29.96 -5.49 20.92
N MET A 119 -29.18 -5.18 19.89
CA MET A 119 -27.94 -4.42 19.99
C MET A 119 -28.19 -2.97 20.47
N PRO A 120 -27.31 -2.42 21.32
CA PRO A 120 -27.48 -1.07 21.91
C PRO A 120 -27.17 0.08 20.94
N ARG A 121 -26.72 -0.22 19.71
CA ARG A 121 -26.34 0.77 18.69
C ARG A 121 -26.75 0.30 17.28
N PRO A 122 -26.97 1.21 16.31
CA PRO A 122 -27.21 0.88 14.90
C PRO A 122 -26.17 -0.08 14.30
N SER A 123 -26.57 -0.97 13.41
CA SER A 123 -25.70 -1.88 12.64
C SER A 123 -24.58 -1.11 11.92
N THR A 124 -24.97 -0.02 11.27
CA THR A 124 -24.11 0.97 10.60
C THR A 124 -23.02 1.56 11.50
N SER A 125 -23.22 1.60 12.83
CA SER A 125 -22.24 2.18 13.77
C SER A 125 -21.10 1.23 14.18
N TYR A 126 -21.15 -0.04 13.78
CA TYR A 126 -20.07 -1.01 14.00
C TYR A 126 -19.08 -1.10 12.84
N SER A 127 -19.39 -0.52 11.68
CA SER A 127 -18.53 -0.54 10.48
C SER A 127 -18.00 -1.95 10.15
N PHE A 128 -18.91 -2.93 10.09
CA PHE A 128 -18.58 -4.36 10.04
C PHE A 128 -18.27 -4.83 8.61
N GLU A 129 -17.23 -4.22 8.06
CA GLU A 129 -16.72 -4.40 6.70
C GLU A 129 -15.34 -5.08 6.70
N ARG A 130 -14.82 -5.46 5.52
CA ARG A 130 -13.44 -5.96 5.41
C ARG A 130 -12.47 -4.85 5.82
N ASN A 131 -11.50 -5.19 6.69
CA ASN A 131 -10.68 -4.31 7.56
C ASN A 131 -11.26 -3.99 8.97
N LEU A 132 -12.27 -4.73 9.44
CA LEU A 132 -12.68 -4.72 10.86
C LEU A 132 -11.48 -4.93 11.81
N THR A 133 -11.33 -4.09 12.83
CA THR A 133 -10.28 -4.24 13.85
C THR A 133 -10.74 -5.16 14.98
N ALA A 134 -9.82 -5.89 15.60
CA ALA A 134 -10.11 -6.78 16.73
C ALA A 134 -10.78 -6.05 17.92
N GLU A 135 -10.48 -4.76 18.13
CA GLU A 135 -11.14 -3.95 19.16
C GLU A 135 -12.62 -3.66 18.82
N THR A 136 -12.94 -3.44 17.54
CA THR A 136 -14.32 -3.23 17.09
C THR A 136 -15.10 -4.56 17.04
N HIS A 137 -14.45 -5.66 16.67
CA HIS A 137 -15.02 -7.01 16.78
C HIS A 137 -15.33 -7.36 18.24
N GLN A 138 -14.39 -7.10 19.17
CA GLN A 138 -14.64 -7.31 20.59
C GLN A 138 -15.82 -6.46 21.10
N LYS A 139 -15.89 -5.16 20.76
CA LYS A 139 -17.04 -4.31 21.14
C LYS A 139 -18.37 -4.79 20.55
N TYR A 140 -18.37 -5.39 19.37
CA TYR A 140 -19.56 -6.04 18.79
C TYR A 140 -19.96 -7.26 19.62
N MET A 141 -19.00 -8.14 19.94
CA MET A 141 -19.25 -9.31 20.80
C MET A 141 -19.71 -8.92 22.20
N ASP A 142 -19.08 -7.93 22.84
CA ASP A 142 -19.43 -7.41 24.17
C ASP A 142 -20.89 -6.93 24.20
N HIS A 143 -21.29 -6.13 23.20
CA HIS A 143 -22.66 -5.61 23.10
C HIS A 143 -23.69 -6.70 22.80
N ALA A 144 -23.36 -7.69 21.96
CA ALA A 144 -24.24 -8.84 21.68
C ALA A 144 -24.39 -9.75 22.91
N LEU A 145 -23.32 -9.92 23.67
CA LEU A 145 -23.25 -10.71 24.88
C LEU A 145 -24.00 -10.06 26.04
N ASP A 146 -23.82 -8.76 26.27
CA ASP A 146 -24.61 -7.99 27.24
C ASP A 146 -26.10 -7.99 26.86
N ALA A 147 -26.44 -7.90 25.56
CA ALA A 147 -27.82 -8.03 25.07
C ALA A 147 -28.42 -9.43 25.29
N TRP A 148 -27.63 -10.50 25.13
CA TRP A 148 -28.07 -11.88 25.39
C TRP A 148 -28.29 -12.14 26.88
N LEU A 149 -27.34 -11.73 27.72
CA LEU A 149 -27.39 -11.92 29.18
C LEU A 149 -28.44 -11.03 29.87
N ALA A 150 -28.84 -9.90 29.28
CA ALA A 150 -29.94 -9.07 29.78
C ALA A 150 -31.31 -9.78 29.75
N PHE A 151 -31.47 -10.83 28.94
CA PHE A 151 -32.73 -11.55 28.74
C PHE A 151 -32.65 -13.06 29.09
N THR A 152 -31.50 -13.56 29.55
CA THR A 152 -31.30 -14.99 29.85
C THR A 152 -30.78 -15.20 31.27
N ASN A 153 -31.35 -16.16 32.00
CA ASN A 153 -30.91 -16.54 33.35
C ASN A 153 -29.67 -17.46 33.32
N VAL A 154 -28.79 -17.31 32.34
CA VAL A 154 -27.63 -18.18 32.13
C VAL A 154 -26.47 -17.78 33.04
N THR A 155 -26.09 -18.67 33.95
CA THR A 155 -25.00 -18.44 34.90
C THR A 155 -23.63 -18.67 34.27
N VAL A 156 -23.02 -17.60 33.74
CA VAL A 156 -21.68 -17.65 33.12
C VAL A 156 -20.58 -17.85 34.19
N PRO A 157 -19.64 -18.80 34.01
CA PRO A 157 -18.50 -18.98 34.92
C PRO A 157 -17.63 -17.72 35.05
N HIS A 158 -17.14 -17.42 36.26
CA HIS A 158 -16.07 -16.42 36.42
C HIS A 158 -14.76 -16.89 35.78
N VAL A 159 -13.91 -15.95 35.34
CA VAL A 159 -12.58 -16.23 34.75
C VAL A 159 -11.66 -17.06 35.67
N THR A 160 -11.89 -17.06 36.98
CA THR A 160 -11.15 -17.88 37.96
C THR A 160 -11.70 -19.30 38.14
N SER A 161 -12.72 -19.71 37.37
CA SER A 161 -13.29 -21.06 37.44
C SER A 161 -12.39 -22.11 36.77
N THR A 162 -12.16 -23.22 37.47
CA THR A 162 -11.48 -24.41 36.93
C THR A 162 -12.26 -25.13 35.84
N ASN A 163 -13.52 -24.76 35.61
CA ASN A 163 -14.45 -25.50 34.77
C ASN A 163 -14.41 -25.08 33.28
N GLY A 164 -13.54 -24.12 32.93
CA GLY A 164 -13.44 -23.57 31.59
C GLY A 164 -14.58 -22.61 31.22
N PRO A 165 -14.73 -22.29 29.92
CA PRO A 165 -15.79 -21.41 29.44
C PRO A 165 -17.13 -22.14 29.35
N LEU A 166 -18.22 -21.35 29.31
CA LEU A 166 -19.59 -21.86 29.15
C LEU A 166 -19.74 -22.77 27.92
N VAL A 167 -19.25 -22.32 26.77
CA VAL A 167 -19.14 -23.07 25.51
C VAL A 167 -17.73 -22.93 24.94
N ASP A 168 -17.38 -23.73 23.94
CA ASP A 168 -16.06 -23.62 23.31
C ASP A 168 -16.08 -22.57 22.18
N VAL A 169 -17.18 -22.44 21.44
CA VAL A 169 -17.39 -21.42 20.38
C VAL A 169 -18.72 -20.67 20.56
N LEU A 170 -18.73 -19.36 20.30
CA LEU A 170 -19.95 -18.52 20.27
C LEU A 170 -20.19 -17.94 18.88
N TYR A 171 -21.23 -18.40 18.19
CA TYR A 171 -21.71 -17.82 16.92
C TYR A 171 -22.70 -16.68 17.17
N ILE A 172 -22.47 -15.54 16.53
CA ILE A 172 -23.35 -14.36 16.57
C ILE A 172 -23.83 -14.06 15.16
N VAL A 173 -25.15 -14.08 14.96
CA VAL A 173 -25.78 -13.98 13.64
C VAL A 173 -26.70 -12.74 13.57
N PRO A 174 -26.45 -11.76 12.69
CA PRO A 174 -27.33 -10.61 12.52
C PRO A 174 -28.62 -11.00 11.80
N THR A 175 -29.71 -10.27 12.03
CA THR A 175 -30.90 -10.33 11.16
C THR A 175 -30.54 -10.00 9.71
N ARG A 176 -31.21 -10.66 8.76
CA ARG A 176 -31.06 -10.43 7.31
C ARG A 176 -31.31 -8.97 6.87
N LYS A 177 -31.92 -8.16 7.74
CA LYS A 177 -32.17 -6.72 7.51
C LYS A 177 -30.95 -5.84 7.79
N ALA A 178 -29.95 -6.35 8.51
CA ALA A 178 -28.76 -5.59 8.91
C ALA A 178 -27.69 -5.62 7.81
N SER A 179 -28.00 -5.03 6.65
CA SER A 179 -27.13 -5.03 5.46
C SER A 179 -25.77 -4.34 5.65
N ALA A 180 -25.55 -3.65 6.77
CA ALA A 180 -24.24 -3.12 7.18
C ALA A 180 -23.33 -4.17 7.85
N ILE A 181 -23.81 -5.39 8.12
CA ILE A 181 -23.02 -6.50 8.68
C ILE A 181 -22.76 -7.53 7.58
N THR A 182 -21.82 -7.18 6.70
CA THR A 182 -21.55 -7.93 5.46
C THR A 182 -20.48 -9.01 5.63
N PHE A 183 -19.46 -8.73 6.43
CA PHE A 183 -18.26 -9.56 6.60
C PHE A 183 -18.39 -10.60 7.72
N THR A 184 -17.72 -11.74 7.57
CA THR A 184 -17.62 -12.84 8.54
C THR A 184 -16.23 -12.92 9.16
N THR A 185 -16.11 -13.18 10.48
CA THR A 185 -14.80 -13.38 11.12
C THR A 185 -14.84 -14.03 12.52
N THR A 186 -13.76 -14.73 12.87
CA THR A 186 -13.47 -15.36 14.17
C THR A 186 -12.50 -14.54 15.02
N SER A 187 -12.74 -14.51 16.34
CA SER A 187 -11.93 -13.75 17.29
C SER A 187 -10.55 -14.39 17.54
N SER A 188 -9.50 -13.58 17.54
CA SER A 188 -8.17 -14.02 17.95
C SER A 188 -8.09 -14.27 19.47
N ILE A 189 -8.86 -13.52 20.27
CA ILE A 189 -8.90 -13.57 21.74
C ILE A 189 -10.17 -14.27 22.28
N PRO A 190 -10.17 -14.75 23.55
CA PRO A 190 -11.34 -15.36 24.17
C PRO A 190 -12.45 -14.37 24.51
N VAL A 191 -13.69 -14.86 24.52
CA VAL A 191 -14.89 -14.06 24.76
C VAL A 191 -15.16 -13.99 26.27
N HIS A 192 -15.06 -12.78 26.81
CA HIS A 192 -15.38 -12.45 28.18
C HIS A 192 -16.54 -11.47 28.27
N THR A 193 -17.31 -11.49 29.36
CA THR A 193 -18.27 -10.41 29.64
C THR A 193 -17.56 -9.16 30.13
N THR A 194 -18.22 -8.01 30.04
CA THR A 194 -17.80 -6.72 30.62
C THR A 194 -17.52 -6.78 32.14
N ARG A 195 -17.93 -7.87 32.83
CA ARG A 195 -17.71 -8.13 34.26
C ARG A 195 -16.66 -9.22 34.55
N GLY A 196 -15.92 -9.71 33.55
CA GLY A 196 -14.89 -10.73 33.75
C GLY A 196 -15.45 -12.14 34.01
N HIS A 197 -16.54 -12.51 33.34
CA HIS A 197 -16.98 -13.89 33.20
C HIS A 197 -16.49 -14.47 31.87
N TYR A 198 -16.33 -15.79 31.76
CA TYR A 198 -15.69 -16.48 30.64
C TYR A 198 -16.72 -17.29 29.85
N VAL A 199 -16.98 -16.87 28.61
CA VAL A 199 -18.14 -17.33 27.82
C VAL A 199 -17.73 -18.36 26.77
N ALA A 200 -16.72 -18.04 25.96
CA ALA A 200 -16.21 -18.90 24.90
C ALA A 200 -14.71 -18.72 24.71
N ARG A 201 -14.04 -19.76 24.21
CA ARG A 201 -12.64 -19.67 23.78
C ARG A 201 -12.49 -18.80 22.54
N LYS A 202 -13.51 -18.84 21.68
CA LYS A 202 -13.56 -18.16 20.39
C LYS A 202 -14.98 -17.67 20.10
N GLY A 203 -15.10 -16.45 19.60
CA GLY A 203 -16.34 -15.86 19.12
C GLY A 203 -16.29 -15.69 17.61
N VAL A 204 -17.38 -16.04 16.93
CA VAL A 204 -17.52 -15.96 15.47
C VAL A 204 -18.70 -15.07 15.17
N THR A 205 -18.54 -14.11 14.27
CA THR A 205 -19.65 -13.29 13.77
C THR A 205 -19.87 -13.58 12.30
N LEU A 206 -21.06 -14.05 11.94
CA LEU A 206 -21.42 -14.43 10.57
C LEU A 206 -22.02 -13.22 9.84
N GLY A 207 -21.37 -12.75 8.78
CA GLY A 207 -21.90 -11.70 7.90
C GLY A 207 -23.01 -12.26 7.01
N HIS A 208 -24.07 -11.47 6.75
CA HIS A 208 -25.25 -12.02 6.06
C HIS A 208 -24.95 -12.42 4.60
N GLU A 209 -24.19 -11.58 3.88
CA GLU A 209 -23.87 -11.82 2.46
C GLU A 209 -22.81 -12.91 2.26
N ASP A 210 -21.74 -12.95 3.07
CA ASP A 210 -20.76 -14.05 3.04
C ASP A 210 -21.43 -15.42 3.28
N LEU A 211 -22.33 -15.52 4.27
CA LEU A 211 -23.03 -16.78 4.59
C LEU A 211 -23.97 -17.24 3.45
N LYS A 212 -24.65 -16.29 2.80
CA LYS A 212 -25.50 -16.53 1.62
C LYS A 212 -24.69 -16.94 0.38
N LEU A 213 -23.42 -16.54 0.29
CA LEU A 213 -22.53 -16.87 -0.84
C LEU A 213 -21.86 -18.25 -0.68
N TRP A 214 -21.44 -18.60 0.54
CA TRP A 214 -20.60 -19.78 0.80
C TRP A 214 -21.30 -20.90 1.59
N GLY A 215 -22.45 -20.63 2.21
CA GLY A 215 -23.27 -21.61 2.92
C GLY A 215 -22.50 -22.38 4.01
N PRO A 216 -22.60 -23.73 4.07
CA PRO A 216 -22.00 -24.53 5.14
C PRO A 216 -20.47 -24.40 5.21
N LYS A 217 -19.79 -24.28 4.05
CA LYS A 217 -18.33 -24.20 3.98
C LYS A 217 -17.76 -23.02 4.78
N LEU A 218 -18.49 -21.90 4.89
CA LEU A 218 -18.09 -20.76 5.71
C LEU A 218 -18.08 -21.09 7.20
N LEU A 219 -19.09 -21.82 7.67
CA LEU A 219 -19.16 -22.24 9.06
C LEU A 219 -18.01 -23.20 9.39
N ASN A 220 -17.64 -24.09 8.45
CA ASN A 220 -16.44 -24.91 8.58
C ASN A 220 -15.15 -24.07 8.62
N HIS A 221 -15.01 -23.05 7.77
CA HIS A 221 -13.81 -22.18 7.69
C HIS A 221 -13.57 -21.43 9.02
N GLU A 222 -14.61 -20.75 9.54
CA GLU A 222 -14.53 -20.04 10.82
C GLU A 222 -14.31 -20.99 12.01
N THR A 223 -14.91 -22.18 11.99
CA THR A 223 -14.61 -23.21 13.01
C THR A 223 -13.16 -23.70 12.93
N GLY A 224 -12.55 -23.70 11.74
CA GLY A 224 -11.11 -23.91 11.55
C GLY A 224 -10.27 -22.88 12.32
N HIS A 225 -10.63 -21.59 12.21
CA HIS A 225 -10.00 -20.54 13.03
C HIS A 225 -10.32 -20.67 14.53
N ALA A 226 -11.47 -21.26 14.89
CA ALA A 226 -11.74 -21.57 16.29
C ALA A 226 -10.77 -22.64 16.82
N MET A 227 -10.43 -23.64 16.01
CA MET A 227 -9.41 -24.67 16.28
C MET A 227 -7.96 -24.22 16.03
N CYS A 228 -7.72 -22.92 15.81
CA CYS A 228 -6.40 -22.34 15.55
C CYS A 228 -5.71 -22.79 14.25
N LEU A 229 -6.48 -23.04 13.18
CA LEU A 229 -5.97 -23.08 11.81
C LEU A 229 -5.82 -21.66 11.23
N PRO A 230 -4.70 -21.32 10.56
CA PRO A 230 -4.53 -20.03 9.90
C PRO A 230 -5.32 -19.91 8.60
N ASP A 231 -5.44 -18.69 8.10
CA ASP A 231 -5.74 -18.38 6.71
C ASP A 231 -4.53 -18.77 5.83
N LEU A 232 -4.76 -19.63 4.85
CA LEU A 232 -3.77 -20.02 3.86
C LEU A 232 -3.73 -19.09 2.64
N TYR A 233 -4.64 -18.11 2.56
CA TYR A 233 -4.71 -17.10 1.50
C TYR A 233 -4.02 -15.77 1.89
N PRO A 234 -3.63 -14.91 0.93
CA PRO A 234 -3.05 -13.60 1.21
C PRO A 234 -4.02 -12.62 1.90
N LEU A 235 -3.74 -12.29 3.16
CA LEU A 235 -4.41 -11.21 3.91
C LEU A 235 -3.62 -9.89 3.85
N PRO A 236 -4.28 -8.71 3.92
CA PRO A 236 -5.73 -8.51 3.94
C PRO A 236 -6.39 -8.50 2.55
N VAL A 237 -5.62 -8.56 1.46
CA VAL A 237 -6.11 -8.53 0.08
C VAL A 237 -5.27 -9.42 -0.83
N GLY A 238 -5.91 -10.28 -1.62
CA GLY A 238 -5.31 -11.03 -2.72
C GLY A 238 -6.22 -12.15 -3.24
N CYS A 239 -5.74 -12.88 -4.25
CA CYS A 239 -6.39 -14.09 -4.76
C CYS A 239 -6.29 -15.21 -3.72
N THR A 240 -7.41 -15.87 -3.40
CA THR A 240 -7.50 -16.90 -2.37
C THR A 240 -6.64 -18.12 -2.70
N GLN A 241 -6.68 -18.55 -3.96
CA GLN A 241 -5.92 -19.68 -4.51
C GLN A 241 -4.39 -19.48 -4.51
N LYS A 242 -3.87 -18.27 -4.26
CA LYS A 242 -2.48 -17.87 -4.57
C LYS A 242 -1.38 -18.81 -4.05
N TYR A 243 -1.56 -19.41 -2.88
CA TYR A 243 -0.50 -20.22 -2.25
C TYR A 243 -0.75 -21.74 -2.31
N VAL A 244 -2.00 -22.19 -2.41
CA VAL A 244 -2.36 -23.61 -2.31
C VAL A 244 -3.52 -24.05 -3.22
N GLY A 245 -3.87 -23.26 -4.24
CA GLY A 245 -4.98 -23.60 -5.15
C GLY A 245 -6.33 -23.69 -4.43
N ASN A 246 -7.19 -24.59 -4.90
CA ASN A 246 -8.44 -24.94 -4.24
C ASN A 246 -8.36 -26.17 -3.32
N TRP A 247 -7.15 -26.54 -2.86
CA TRP A 247 -6.84 -27.80 -2.15
C TRP A 247 -7.07 -27.82 -0.62
N ASP A 248 -7.48 -26.71 -0.01
CA ASP A 248 -7.81 -26.66 1.43
C ASP A 248 -8.85 -25.56 1.71
N LEU A 249 -9.81 -25.85 2.59
CA LEU A 249 -10.86 -24.93 2.99
C LEU A 249 -10.33 -23.60 3.53
N MET A 250 -9.20 -23.63 4.24
CA MET A 250 -8.58 -22.46 4.84
C MET A 250 -7.90 -21.54 3.82
N ALA A 251 -7.86 -21.93 2.54
CA ALA A 251 -7.37 -21.11 1.44
C ALA A 251 -8.51 -20.51 0.61
N ASN A 252 -9.45 -21.34 0.17
CA ASN A 252 -10.62 -20.89 -0.56
C ASN A 252 -11.89 -21.60 -0.08
N THR A 253 -12.75 -20.87 0.63
CA THR A 253 -14.07 -21.34 1.05
C THR A 253 -14.94 -21.76 -0.14
N GLY A 254 -14.72 -21.18 -1.32
CA GLY A 254 -15.36 -21.58 -2.58
C GLY A 254 -14.76 -22.83 -3.25
N GLY A 255 -13.62 -23.32 -2.78
CA GLY A 255 -12.77 -24.28 -3.48
C GLY A 255 -13.43 -25.61 -3.84
N HIS A 256 -12.97 -26.19 -4.95
CA HIS A 256 -13.42 -27.44 -5.54
C HIS A 256 -12.88 -28.70 -4.83
N SER A 257 -11.74 -28.58 -4.14
CA SER A 257 -11.11 -29.65 -3.33
C SER A 257 -10.96 -29.24 -1.84
N PRO A 258 -12.06 -28.89 -1.14
CA PRO A 258 -12.04 -28.21 0.17
C PRO A 258 -11.71 -29.10 1.38
N ASP A 259 -11.31 -30.36 1.24
CA ASP A 259 -10.86 -31.14 2.41
C ASP A 259 -9.51 -30.61 2.93
N PHE A 260 -9.31 -30.71 4.25
CA PHE A 260 -8.10 -30.25 4.91
C PHE A 260 -6.88 -31.08 4.53
N PHE A 261 -5.73 -30.43 4.35
CA PHE A 261 -4.42 -31.09 4.19
C PHE A 261 -4.14 -32.13 5.27
N ALA A 262 -3.39 -33.20 4.93
CA ALA A 262 -2.94 -34.20 5.90
C ALA A 262 -2.16 -33.55 7.06
N TRP A 263 -1.38 -32.49 6.81
CA TRP A 263 -0.76 -31.70 7.87
C TRP A 263 -1.79 -31.12 8.85
N HIS A 264 -2.86 -30.50 8.35
CA HIS A 264 -3.95 -29.99 9.18
C HIS A 264 -4.65 -31.12 9.95
N LYS A 265 -5.00 -32.22 9.29
CA LYS A 265 -5.62 -33.38 9.95
C LYS A 265 -4.71 -33.98 11.05
N TRP A 266 -3.39 -34.00 10.85
CA TRP A 266 -2.40 -34.44 11.85
C TRP A 266 -2.22 -33.43 13.00
N LYS A 267 -2.21 -32.13 12.69
CA LYS A 267 -2.18 -31.01 13.66
C LYS A 267 -3.37 -31.05 14.61
N LEU A 268 -4.55 -31.38 14.09
CA LEU A 268 -5.82 -31.47 14.83
C LEU A 268 -6.01 -32.80 15.58
N GLY A 269 -5.18 -33.82 15.30
CA GLY A 269 -5.29 -35.16 15.89
C GLY A 269 -6.32 -36.08 15.22
N TRP A 270 -6.66 -35.84 13.96
CA TRP A 270 -7.54 -36.69 13.14
C TRP A 270 -6.79 -37.74 12.32
N LEU A 271 -5.49 -37.52 12.06
CA LEU A 271 -4.55 -38.56 11.62
C LEU A 271 -3.66 -38.97 12.78
N LEU A 272 -3.35 -40.27 12.85
CA LEU A 272 -2.49 -40.83 13.89
C LEU A 272 -1.00 -40.65 13.56
N ASP A 273 -0.16 -40.66 14.60
CA ASP A 273 1.30 -40.61 14.47
C ASP A 273 1.88 -41.83 13.72
N SER A 274 1.09 -42.90 13.53
CA SER A 274 1.43 -44.07 12.73
C SER A 274 0.98 -44.00 11.26
N GLU A 275 0.20 -42.97 10.86
CA GLU A 275 -0.27 -42.76 9.48
C GLU A 275 0.58 -41.73 8.73
N VAL A 276 1.67 -41.26 9.34
CA VAL A 276 2.58 -40.24 8.80
C VAL A 276 4.02 -40.75 8.79
N ASP A 277 4.53 -41.05 7.60
CA ASP A 277 5.91 -41.52 7.43
C ASP A 277 6.89 -40.34 7.52
N CYS A 278 7.75 -40.36 8.54
CA CYS A 278 8.71 -39.30 8.80
C CYS A 278 10.08 -39.61 8.19
N ILE A 279 10.46 -38.89 7.13
CA ILE A 279 11.80 -38.97 6.55
C ILE A 279 12.73 -37.98 7.27
N ILE A 280 13.73 -38.55 7.93
CA ILE A 280 14.93 -37.88 8.45
C ILE A 280 16.16 -38.68 8.01
N GLY A 281 16.52 -38.53 6.74
CA GLY A 281 17.72 -39.12 6.13
C GLY A 281 17.98 -38.58 4.73
N THR A 282 19.24 -38.60 4.29
CA THR A 282 19.56 -38.63 2.85
C THR A 282 19.34 -40.05 2.35
N GLY A 283 18.76 -40.19 1.16
CA GLY A 283 18.60 -41.48 0.49
C GLY A 283 17.25 -41.61 -0.21
N SER A 284 17.07 -42.76 -0.84
CA SER A 284 15.83 -43.16 -1.48
C SER A 284 14.96 -43.95 -0.49
N THR A 285 13.70 -43.56 -0.33
CA THR A 285 12.68 -44.37 0.37
C THR A 285 11.44 -44.54 -0.49
N THR A 286 10.84 -45.73 -0.44
CA THR A 286 9.61 -46.05 -1.17
C THR A 286 8.45 -46.12 -0.20
N HIS A 287 7.36 -45.42 -0.50
CA HIS A 287 6.16 -45.33 0.33
C HIS A 287 4.92 -45.58 -0.52
N THR A 288 3.91 -46.25 0.05
CA THR A 288 2.59 -46.38 -0.57
C THR A 288 1.63 -45.46 0.19
N LEU A 289 1.11 -44.46 -0.50
CA LEU A 289 0.21 -43.46 0.05
C LEU A 289 -1.24 -43.73 -0.38
N SER A 290 -2.13 -43.79 0.60
CA SER A 290 -3.57 -43.81 0.37
C SER A 290 -4.17 -42.39 0.44
N PRO A 291 -5.24 -42.10 -0.33
CA PRO A 291 -5.84 -40.76 -0.36
C PRO A 291 -6.27 -40.21 1.01
N VAL A 292 -6.05 -38.91 1.23
CA VAL A 292 -6.28 -38.20 2.51
C VAL A 292 -7.77 -38.13 2.90
N GLU A 293 -8.68 -38.39 1.96
CA GLU A 293 -10.14 -38.32 2.14
C GLU A 293 -10.74 -39.64 2.68
N ILE A 294 -9.98 -40.73 2.68
CA ILE A 294 -10.39 -42.07 3.12
C ILE A 294 -9.80 -42.38 4.51
N MET A 295 -10.54 -43.02 5.42
CA MET A 295 -9.96 -43.54 6.69
C MET A 295 -8.77 -44.48 6.42
N GLY A 296 -7.62 -44.24 7.05
CA GLY A 296 -6.42 -45.10 6.95
C GLY A 296 -6.40 -46.29 7.91
N GLY A 297 -7.28 -46.30 8.91
CA GLY A 297 -7.38 -47.36 9.91
C GLY A 297 -6.12 -47.57 10.75
N GLY A 298 -5.16 -46.62 10.74
CA GLY A 298 -3.84 -46.79 11.35
C GLY A 298 -2.89 -47.72 10.60
N ALA A 299 -3.27 -48.23 9.42
CA ALA A 299 -2.51 -49.24 8.67
C ALA A 299 -1.95 -48.75 7.32
N HIS A 300 -2.45 -47.62 6.80
CA HIS A 300 -2.02 -47.02 5.54
C HIS A 300 -1.40 -45.65 5.76
N THR A 301 -0.24 -45.36 5.16
CA THR A 301 0.38 -44.03 5.21
C THR A 301 -0.50 -43.03 4.43
N LYS A 302 -0.76 -41.86 5.04
CA LYS A 302 -1.55 -40.76 4.46
C LYS A 302 -0.70 -39.57 4.03
N ALA A 303 0.45 -39.38 4.66
CA ALA A 303 1.45 -38.42 4.23
C ALA A 303 2.87 -38.93 4.46
N VAL A 304 3.77 -38.62 3.52
CA VAL A 304 5.21 -38.65 3.77
C VAL A 304 5.64 -37.23 4.12
N VAL A 305 6.33 -37.06 5.24
CA VAL A 305 6.86 -35.78 5.71
C VAL A 305 8.38 -35.85 5.72
N VAL A 306 9.03 -35.14 4.79
CA VAL A 306 10.48 -34.90 4.81
C VAL A 306 10.73 -33.70 5.72
N ARG A 307 11.27 -33.94 6.91
CA ARG A 307 11.65 -32.85 7.81
C ARG A 307 12.97 -32.22 7.33
N HIS A 308 12.89 -30.93 7.00
CA HIS A 308 14.05 -30.15 6.58
C HIS A 308 14.74 -29.48 7.77
N ASN A 309 14.02 -28.74 8.62
CA ASN A 309 14.59 -28.12 9.83
C ASN A 309 13.63 -28.15 11.04
N SER A 310 13.78 -27.27 12.04
CA SER A 310 12.92 -27.23 13.24
C SER A 310 11.55 -26.56 13.05
N THR A 311 11.34 -25.83 11.96
CA THR A 311 10.09 -25.11 11.66
C THR A 311 9.59 -25.34 10.24
N THR A 312 10.36 -25.97 9.35
CA THR A 312 9.94 -26.31 7.98
C THR A 312 10.00 -27.81 7.65
N ALA A 313 9.01 -28.26 6.88
CA ALA A 313 8.93 -29.59 6.31
C ALA A 313 8.34 -29.57 4.89
N PHE A 314 8.71 -30.56 4.09
CA PHE A 314 8.13 -30.86 2.79
C PHE A 314 7.19 -32.07 2.96
N VAL A 315 5.99 -32.00 2.40
CA VAL A 315 4.91 -32.97 2.62
C VAL A 315 4.39 -33.47 1.29
N VAL A 316 4.14 -34.78 1.25
CA VAL A 316 3.60 -35.50 0.10
C VAL A 316 2.33 -36.22 0.55
N GLU A 317 1.19 -35.90 -0.05
CA GLU A 317 -0.09 -36.59 0.20
C GLU A 317 -0.77 -36.97 -1.12
N VAL A 318 -1.71 -37.91 -1.07
CA VAL A 318 -2.57 -38.23 -2.22
C VAL A 318 -3.91 -37.53 -2.08
N ARG A 319 -4.34 -36.85 -3.15
CA ARG A 319 -5.69 -36.28 -3.29
C ARG A 319 -6.50 -37.10 -4.29
N SER A 320 -7.76 -37.36 -3.93
CA SER A 320 -8.73 -38.08 -4.75
C SER A 320 -10.06 -37.31 -4.83
N ASN A 321 -10.93 -37.62 -5.80
CA ASN A 321 -12.26 -37.01 -5.90
C ASN A 321 -13.27 -37.70 -4.96
N LEU A 322 -12.90 -37.87 -3.68
CA LEU A 322 -13.66 -38.58 -2.66
C LEU A 322 -13.88 -37.70 -1.42
N GLY A 323 -14.75 -38.13 -0.51
CA GLY A 323 -15.08 -37.38 0.70
C GLY A 323 -15.52 -35.95 0.39
N ASN A 324 -14.87 -34.97 1.02
CA ASN A 324 -15.17 -33.55 0.79
C ASN A 324 -14.59 -33.01 -0.54
N ASN A 325 -13.73 -33.76 -1.25
CA ASN A 325 -13.07 -33.37 -2.50
C ASN A 325 -13.80 -33.84 -3.78
N HIS A 326 -15.10 -34.19 -3.69
CA HIS A 326 -15.89 -34.72 -4.83
C HIS A 326 -16.10 -33.72 -6.01
N GLY A 327 -15.45 -32.55 -6.00
CA GLY A 327 -15.42 -31.58 -7.11
C GLY A 327 -14.05 -31.36 -7.75
N ALA A 328 -13.03 -32.13 -7.38
CA ALA A 328 -11.64 -31.92 -7.76
C ALA A 328 -11.37 -32.01 -9.28
N TYR A 329 -10.68 -31.00 -9.83
CA TYR A 329 -10.31 -30.95 -11.25
C TYR A 329 -9.14 -31.87 -11.64
N SER A 330 -8.36 -32.34 -10.67
CA SER A 330 -7.33 -33.35 -10.85
C SER A 330 -7.22 -34.26 -9.62
N GLN A 331 -6.40 -35.31 -9.73
CA GLN A 331 -6.13 -36.28 -8.68
C GLN A 331 -4.67 -36.72 -8.79
N GLY A 332 -4.09 -37.18 -7.68
CA GLY A 332 -2.74 -37.71 -7.66
C GLY A 332 -1.94 -37.30 -6.44
N VAL A 333 -0.63 -37.32 -6.60
CA VAL A 333 0.33 -37.02 -5.52
C VAL A 333 0.56 -35.51 -5.47
N LEU A 334 -0.01 -34.86 -4.47
CA LEU A 334 0.11 -33.42 -4.23
C LEU A 334 1.34 -33.14 -3.37
N LEU A 335 2.16 -32.19 -3.81
CA LEU A 335 3.41 -31.78 -3.16
C LEU A 335 3.21 -30.41 -2.52
N TYR A 336 3.56 -30.26 -1.24
CA TYR A 336 3.48 -28.96 -0.57
C TYR A 336 4.52 -28.79 0.55
N MET A 337 4.82 -27.53 0.86
CA MET A 337 5.68 -27.12 1.95
C MET A 337 4.86 -26.61 3.13
N VAL A 338 5.33 -26.82 4.35
CA VAL A 338 4.75 -26.28 5.59
C VAL A 338 5.82 -25.56 6.42
N ALA A 339 5.49 -24.38 6.94
CA ALA A 339 6.38 -23.56 7.78
C ALA A 339 5.67 -23.05 9.04
N THR A 340 6.03 -23.57 10.22
CA THR A 340 5.33 -23.29 11.50
C THR A 340 5.59 -21.90 12.08
N ASP A 341 6.60 -21.20 11.57
CA ASP A 341 7.06 -19.85 11.95
C ASP A 341 6.59 -18.74 10.97
N VAL A 342 5.80 -19.11 9.97
CA VAL A 342 5.01 -18.21 9.13
C VAL A 342 3.64 -18.00 9.79
N GLU A 343 3.18 -16.75 9.81
CA GLU A 343 1.87 -16.39 10.39
C GLU A 343 0.73 -16.62 9.39
N THR A 344 -0.49 -16.66 9.91
CA THR A 344 -1.71 -16.55 9.08
C THR A 344 -1.63 -15.42 8.04
N GLY A 345 -2.21 -15.65 6.86
CA GLY A 345 -2.29 -14.66 5.79
C GLY A 345 -1.06 -14.57 4.89
N LYS A 346 0.00 -15.35 5.17
CA LYS A 346 1.32 -15.23 4.48
C LYS A 346 1.72 -16.48 3.69
N GLY A 347 0.80 -17.43 3.56
CA GLY A 347 1.05 -18.75 2.96
C GLY A 347 2.03 -19.58 3.79
N PRO A 348 1.62 -20.03 5.00
CA PRO A 348 2.43 -20.93 5.84
C PRO A 348 2.42 -22.38 5.31
N VAL A 349 1.39 -22.75 4.55
CA VAL A 349 1.37 -23.90 3.63
C VAL A 349 1.49 -23.38 2.19
N ARG A 350 2.20 -24.10 1.33
CA ARG A 350 2.37 -23.77 -0.10
C ARG A 350 2.40 -25.00 -0.98
N VAL A 351 1.48 -25.11 -1.95
CA VAL A 351 1.50 -26.17 -2.97
C VAL A 351 2.59 -25.88 -3.99
N LEU A 352 3.24 -26.95 -4.46
CA LEU A 352 4.19 -26.93 -5.55
C LEU A 352 3.49 -27.46 -6.81
N ASP A 353 3.58 -26.67 -7.88
CA ASP A 353 3.01 -27.00 -9.18
C ASP A 353 3.95 -27.94 -9.95
N ALA A 354 3.52 -29.19 -10.15
CA ALA A 354 4.26 -30.16 -10.96
C ALA A 354 4.00 -30.05 -12.47
N ASN A 355 3.04 -29.23 -12.91
CA ASN A 355 2.63 -29.11 -14.31
C ASN A 355 2.63 -27.66 -14.87
N PRO A 356 3.61 -26.77 -14.55
CA PRO A 356 3.54 -25.31 -14.74
C PRO A 356 3.48 -24.76 -16.18
N GLY A 357 3.38 -25.64 -17.18
CA GLY A 357 3.11 -25.30 -18.59
C GLY A 357 1.65 -25.43 -19.01
N LEU A 358 0.80 -26.15 -18.26
CA LEU A 358 -0.56 -26.51 -18.67
C LEU A 358 -1.57 -25.38 -18.46
N LYS A 359 -1.42 -24.28 -19.19
CA LYS A 359 -2.41 -23.18 -19.22
C LYS A 359 -3.70 -23.57 -19.95
N GLY A 360 -4.51 -24.37 -19.25
CA GLY A 360 -5.95 -24.47 -19.44
C GLY A 360 -6.42 -25.00 -20.79
N GLU A 361 -6.38 -26.32 -21.01
CA GLU A 361 -7.30 -26.92 -21.99
C GLU A 361 -8.77 -26.85 -21.52
N ARG A 362 -9.03 -26.59 -20.22
CA ARG A 362 -10.39 -26.41 -19.65
C ARG A 362 -10.57 -25.38 -18.52
N CYS A 363 -9.52 -24.96 -17.81
CA CYS A 363 -9.65 -24.10 -16.62
C CYS A 363 -8.71 -22.88 -16.71
N GLU A 364 -9.23 -21.72 -17.10
CA GLU A 364 -8.43 -20.49 -17.30
C GLU A 364 -8.18 -19.67 -16.00
N SER A 365 -8.79 -20.05 -14.87
CA SER A 365 -8.78 -19.27 -13.61
C SER A 365 -7.92 -19.84 -12.47
N ASP A 366 -7.75 -21.16 -12.39
CA ASP A 366 -7.28 -21.84 -11.17
C ASP A 366 -6.00 -22.65 -11.41
N TRP A 367 -4.90 -21.92 -11.62
CA TRP A 367 -3.54 -22.37 -12.01
C TRP A 367 -2.78 -23.29 -11.02
N LEU A 368 -3.43 -23.83 -9.99
CA LEU A 368 -2.86 -24.82 -9.07
C LEU A 368 -3.74 -26.07 -8.93
N ASP A 369 -4.90 -26.12 -9.58
CA ASP A 369 -5.83 -27.24 -9.48
C ASP A 369 -5.41 -28.45 -10.35
N ASP A 370 -4.33 -28.30 -11.12
CA ASP A 370 -3.61 -29.33 -11.85
C ASP A 370 -2.21 -29.64 -11.29
N ALA A 371 -1.84 -29.06 -10.14
CA ALA A 371 -0.53 -29.23 -9.48
C ALA A 371 -0.11 -30.68 -9.12
N PRO A 372 -1.00 -31.66 -8.84
CA PRO A 372 -0.58 -33.04 -8.52
C PRO A 372 0.20 -33.74 -9.64
N LEU A 373 1.17 -34.58 -9.22
CA LEU A 373 1.77 -35.60 -10.07
C LEU A 373 0.75 -36.71 -10.39
N SER A 374 0.74 -37.20 -11.63
CA SER A 374 -0.10 -38.33 -12.04
C SER A 374 0.54 -39.16 -13.15
N LEU A 375 0.08 -40.41 -13.32
CA LEU A 375 0.54 -41.30 -14.41
C LEU A 375 0.16 -40.81 -15.83
N GLU A 376 -0.67 -39.78 -15.94
CA GLU A 376 -1.14 -39.19 -17.20
C GLU A 376 -0.44 -37.87 -17.55
N ARG A 377 0.32 -37.28 -16.62
CA ARG A 377 0.98 -35.97 -16.75
C ARG A 377 2.44 -36.08 -16.32
N ALA A 378 2.94 -35.15 -15.49
CA ALA A 378 4.21 -35.34 -14.80
C ALA A 378 4.13 -36.52 -13.82
N THR A 379 5.01 -37.51 -14.01
CA THR A 379 5.17 -38.69 -13.13
C THR A 379 6.22 -38.49 -12.05
N SER A 380 7.09 -37.49 -12.20
CA SER A 380 8.14 -37.12 -11.25
C SER A 380 8.32 -35.61 -11.18
N PHE A 381 8.71 -35.10 -10.01
CA PHE A 381 9.03 -33.69 -9.77
C PHE A 381 10.22 -33.56 -8.82
N THR A 382 11.20 -32.73 -9.20
CA THR A 382 12.36 -32.40 -8.38
C THR A 382 12.19 -31.01 -7.76
N ALA A 383 12.01 -30.96 -6.45
CA ALA A 383 12.05 -29.72 -5.68
C ALA A 383 13.52 -29.32 -5.44
N GLU A 384 14.15 -28.67 -6.43
CA GLU A 384 15.59 -28.34 -6.42
C GLU A 384 16.04 -27.59 -5.14
N GLU A 385 15.23 -26.64 -4.66
CA GLU A 385 15.50 -25.88 -3.42
C GLU A 385 15.57 -26.78 -2.17
N TRP A 386 14.90 -27.93 -2.20
CA TRP A 386 14.77 -28.87 -1.08
C TRP A 386 15.70 -30.08 -1.22
N GLY A 387 16.21 -30.36 -2.43
CA GLY A 387 16.97 -31.58 -2.72
C GLY A 387 16.14 -32.84 -2.58
N VAL A 388 14.84 -32.75 -2.88
CA VAL A 388 13.87 -33.85 -2.82
C VAL A 388 13.27 -34.07 -4.22
N THR A 389 13.45 -35.25 -4.77
CA THR A 389 12.72 -35.71 -5.96
C THR A 389 11.62 -36.68 -5.53
N VAL A 390 10.40 -36.49 -6.02
CA VAL A 390 9.27 -37.41 -5.79
C VAL A 390 8.86 -38.00 -7.13
N SER A 391 8.88 -39.33 -7.24
CA SER A 391 8.54 -40.07 -8.46
C SER A 391 7.45 -41.09 -8.17
N ILE A 392 6.39 -41.13 -8.99
CA ILE A 392 5.39 -42.20 -8.94
C ILE A 392 5.99 -43.44 -9.61
N LEU A 393 6.05 -44.55 -8.87
CA LEU A 393 6.49 -45.85 -9.37
C LEU A 393 5.32 -46.68 -9.90
N ASP A 394 4.17 -46.64 -9.21
CA ASP A 394 2.98 -47.44 -9.53
C ASP A 394 1.70 -46.81 -8.92
N LYS A 395 0.53 -47.16 -9.46
CA LYS A 395 -0.79 -46.85 -8.87
C LYS A 395 -1.63 -48.14 -8.84
N MET A 396 -2.00 -48.58 -7.64
CA MET A 396 -2.91 -49.71 -7.44
C MET A 396 -4.22 -49.21 -6.83
N GLU A 397 -5.33 -49.41 -7.54
CA GLU A 397 -6.65 -48.85 -7.20
C GLU A 397 -6.58 -47.32 -7.01
N GLU A 398 -6.61 -46.79 -5.79
CA GLU A 398 -6.40 -45.36 -5.51
C GLU A 398 -5.11 -45.07 -4.71
N ASP A 399 -4.35 -46.11 -4.35
CA ASP A 399 -3.08 -45.99 -3.63
C ASP A 399 -1.92 -45.74 -4.62
N TYR A 400 -1.10 -44.72 -4.34
CA TYR A 400 0.07 -44.38 -5.14
C TYR A 400 1.34 -44.86 -4.45
N THR A 401 2.13 -45.68 -5.12
CA THR A 401 3.48 -46.04 -4.65
C THR A 401 4.48 -45.04 -5.21
N ILE A 402 5.11 -44.28 -4.33
CA ILE A 402 6.08 -43.23 -4.65
C ILE A 402 7.48 -43.59 -4.17
N GLN A 403 8.48 -43.13 -4.91
CA GLN A 403 9.86 -43.02 -4.47
C GLN A 403 10.10 -41.56 -4.05
N VAL A 404 10.62 -41.37 -2.85
CA VAL A 404 11.07 -40.07 -2.35
C VAL A 404 12.59 -40.14 -2.23
N ASP A 405 13.28 -39.47 -3.15
CA ASP A 405 14.73 -39.42 -3.23
C ASP A 405 15.21 -38.11 -2.60
N VAL A 406 15.68 -38.20 -1.36
CA VAL A 406 16.23 -37.06 -0.61
C VAL A 406 17.74 -37.02 -0.81
N GLU A 407 18.18 -36.31 -1.85
CA GLU A 407 19.59 -36.15 -2.20
C GLU A 407 20.35 -35.27 -1.19
N ARG A 408 19.65 -34.36 -0.50
CA ARG A 408 20.23 -33.45 0.49
C ARG A 408 19.42 -33.43 1.78
N TRP A 409 20.03 -33.84 2.88
CA TRP A 409 19.43 -33.85 4.22
C TRP A 409 20.49 -33.80 5.32
N GLY A 410 20.16 -33.21 6.48
CA GLY A 410 20.96 -33.23 7.72
C GLY A 410 22.21 -32.35 7.67
N ILE A 411 22.83 -32.27 6.49
CA ILE A 411 23.49 -31.11 5.91
C ILE A 411 22.73 -29.84 6.31
N ALA A 412 23.33 -29.02 7.19
CA ALA A 412 22.86 -27.67 7.51
C ALA A 412 23.28 -26.69 6.39
N MET A 413 22.84 -27.01 5.16
CA MET A 413 23.28 -26.47 3.85
C MET A 413 24.78 -26.12 3.75
N ALA A 414 25.65 -27.12 3.72
CA ALA A 414 26.39 -27.42 4.94
C ALA A 414 27.66 -26.59 5.06
N THR A 415 28.32 -26.78 6.21
CA THR A 415 29.78 -26.82 6.45
C THR A 415 30.68 -27.18 5.23
N GLN A 416 30.14 -27.92 4.26
CA GLN A 416 30.78 -28.48 3.07
C GLN A 416 29.72 -28.54 1.93
N THR A 417 30.00 -28.38 0.62
CA THR A 417 31.26 -28.19 -0.13
C THR A 417 30.99 -27.83 -1.61
N SER A 418 32.05 -27.54 -2.38
CA SER A 418 32.15 -27.71 -3.86
C SER A 418 31.11 -26.98 -4.72
N THR A 419 31.38 -25.83 -5.35
CA THR A 419 32.52 -25.49 -6.25
C THR A 419 32.63 -26.43 -7.45
N THR A 420 32.66 -25.87 -8.68
CA THR A 420 33.01 -26.50 -9.98
C THR A 420 32.08 -27.64 -10.46
N THR A 421 31.61 -27.71 -11.72
CA THR A 421 31.81 -26.88 -12.93
C THR A 421 30.62 -27.04 -13.91
N ALA A 422 30.24 -25.95 -14.60
CA ALA A 422 29.39 -25.89 -15.80
C ALA A 422 27.95 -26.44 -15.72
N TYR A 423 27.06 -25.73 -16.41
CA TYR A 423 25.82 -26.28 -16.95
C TYR A 423 25.80 -25.95 -18.44
N ARG A 424 25.33 -26.87 -19.30
CA ARG A 424 25.18 -26.59 -20.73
C ARG A 424 23.91 -27.22 -21.32
N LEU A 425 22.75 -26.88 -20.74
CA LEU A 425 21.41 -27.10 -21.32
C LEU A 425 21.02 -28.60 -21.43
N GLU A 426 19.88 -28.99 -22.03
CA GLU A 426 19.67 -30.38 -22.56
C GLU A 426 18.87 -30.46 -23.88
N GLN A 427 19.32 -31.25 -24.88
CA GLN A 427 18.66 -31.42 -26.20
C GLN A 427 18.02 -32.80 -26.38
N LEU A 428 16.70 -32.76 -26.50
CA LEU A 428 15.74 -33.85 -26.73
C LEU A 428 16.21 -35.01 -27.65
N PRO A 429 15.76 -36.25 -27.37
CA PRO A 429 16.44 -37.48 -27.75
C PRO A 429 16.17 -37.98 -29.18
N LYS A 430 16.99 -38.93 -29.67
CA LYS A 430 16.62 -39.87 -30.75
C LYS A 430 17.53 -41.10 -30.92
N GLY A 431 16.94 -42.29 -30.77
CA GLY A 431 17.29 -43.47 -31.59
C GLY A 431 18.30 -44.49 -31.01
N PRO A 432 18.15 -45.81 -31.31
CA PRO A 432 19.00 -46.88 -30.73
C PRO A 432 19.92 -47.61 -31.73
N ALA A 433 21.06 -48.15 -31.27
CA ALA A 433 21.77 -49.27 -31.93
C ALA A 433 22.82 -50.00 -31.05
N ASP A 434 22.65 -51.32 -30.89
CA ASP A 434 23.64 -52.42 -30.96
C ASP A 434 25.04 -52.43 -30.26
N ARG A 435 25.25 -53.54 -29.52
CA ARG A 435 26.42 -54.47 -29.45
C ARG A 435 27.61 -54.27 -28.47
N ALA A 436 27.58 -55.18 -27.47
CA ALA A 436 28.63 -56.17 -27.10
C ALA A 436 29.94 -55.72 -26.41
N GLY A 437 30.43 -56.48 -25.41
CA GLY A 437 31.82 -56.28 -24.95
C GLY A 437 32.43 -56.91 -23.68
N GLY A 438 31.81 -57.85 -22.94
CA GLY A 438 32.57 -58.82 -22.11
C GLY A 438 33.15 -58.45 -20.71
N THR A 439 33.24 -59.49 -19.88
CA THR A 439 34.22 -59.72 -18.76
C THR A 439 34.27 -58.81 -17.52
N THR A 440 33.40 -59.14 -16.55
CA THR A 440 33.76 -59.60 -15.17
C THR A 440 34.83 -58.86 -14.33
N LEU A 441 34.42 -58.25 -13.20
CA LEU A 441 34.56 -58.87 -11.85
C LEU A 441 33.94 -58.04 -10.69
N ARG A 442 33.02 -58.68 -9.94
CA ARG A 442 32.87 -58.61 -8.46
C ARG A 442 32.54 -57.26 -7.75
N GLN A 443 31.24 -56.94 -7.69
CA GLN A 443 30.45 -56.46 -6.51
C GLN A 443 30.91 -55.19 -5.73
N ALA A 444 30.06 -54.16 -5.46
CA ALA A 444 28.62 -54.00 -5.73
C ALA A 444 28.08 -52.54 -5.59
N ARG A 445 26.92 -52.30 -6.26
CA ARG A 445 25.82 -51.30 -6.02
C ARG A 445 25.94 -49.81 -6.48
N SER A 446 24.87 -49.37 -7.18
CA SER A 446 24.40 -47.98 -7.51
C SER A 446 25.14 -47.15 -8.60
N ALA A 447 24.41 -46.20 -9.24
CA ALA A 447 24.74 -45.48 -10.51
C ALA A 447 24.33 -43.96 -10.43
N HIS A 448 25.00 -43.01 -11.12
CA HIS A 448 24.68 -42.32 -12.42
C HIS A 448 23.26 -41.68 -12.56
N HIS A 449 23.03 -40.52 -13.24
CA HIS A 449 23.53 -40.08 -14.57
C HIS A 449 23.61 -38.52 -14.80
N GLU A 450 23.76 -38.04 -16.07
CA GLU A 450 24.03 -36.64 -16.54
C GLU A 450 23.08 -36.15 -17.70
N VAL A 451 23.26 -34.89 -18.19
CA VAL A 451 22.28 -34.05 -18.96
C VAL A 451 22.99 -33.02 -19.94
N ASP A 452 22.66 -32.91 -21.26
CA ASP A 452 23.29 -32.00 -22.31
C ASP A 452 22.52 -31.98 -23.70
N PRO A 453 22.48 -30.95 -24.61
CA PRO A 453 22.47 -29.48 -24.50
C PRO A 453 21.42 -28.66 -25.36
N SER A 454 20.26 -28.14 -24.86
CA SER A 454 19.42 -27.14 -25.59
C SER A 454 18.58 -26.02 -24.95
N ASP A 455 17.52 -26.22 -24.13
CA ASP A 455 16.36 -25.26 -24.04
C ASP A 455 16.78 -23.78 -23.93
N SER A 456 16.61 -23.04 -25.03
CA SER A 456 17.40 -21.85 -25.36
C SER A 456 16.54 -20.62 -25.66
N ASP A 457 15.94 -20.08 -24.61
CA ASP A 457 15.73 -18.62 -24.50
C ASP A 457 16.31 -18.07 -23.17
N LEU A 458 17.40 -18.70 -22.70
CA LEU A 458 18.25 -18.16 -21.62
C LEU A 458 18.68 -16.74 -21.97
N ASP A 459 18.36 -15.78 -21.11
CA ASP A 459 18.73 -14.39 -21.37
C ASP A 459 20.26 -14.25 -21.44
N PRO A 460 20.83 -13.74 -22.55
CA PRO A 460 22.27 -13.71 -22.75
C PRO A 460 22.99 -12.79 -21.77
N VAL A 461 22.29 -11.85 -21.11
CA VAL A 461 22.85 -11.02 -20.03
C VAL A 461 22.91 -11.82 -18.72
N LEU A 462 21.87 -12.61 -18.42
CA LEU A 462 21.83 -13.48 -17.25
C LEU A 462 22.90 -14.58 -17.36
N GLU A 463 23.04 -15.19 -18.53
CA GLU A 463 24.02 -16.25 -18.76
C GLU A 463 25.46 -15.70 -18.78
N ALA A 464 25.69 -14.54 -19.39
CA ALA A 464 26.97 -13.83 -19.25
C ALA A 464 27.30 -13.48 -17.79
N SER A 465 26.30 -13.16 -16.95
CA SER A 465 26.49 -12.93 -15.51
C SER A 465 26.83 -14.23 -14.77
N ARG A 466 26.12 -15.34 -15.03
CA ARG A 466 26.40 -16.65 -14.42
C ARG A 466 27.83 -17.12 -14.74
N ILE A 467 28.24 -16.98 -16.00
CA ILE A 467 29.61 -17.28 -16.43
C ILE A 467 30.60 -16.34 -15.71
N ALA A 468 30.32 -15.04 -15.61
CA ALA A 468 31.17 -14.09 -14.90
C ALA A 468 31.34 -14.44 -13.41
N ASP A 469 30.22 -14.66 -12.69
CA ASP A 469 30.19 -15.02 -11.26
C ASP A 469 30.88 -16.36 -10.99
N SER A 470 30.72 -17.37 -11.87
CA SER A 470 31.36 -18.69 -11.70
C SER A 470 32.89 -18.65 -11.72
N THR A 471 33.48 -17.62 -12.35
CA THR A 471 34.95 -17.46 -12.45
C THR A 471 35.54 -16.54 -11.37
N VAL A 472 34.75 -16.05 -10.41
CA VAL A 472 35.16 -15.03 -9.43
C VAL A 472 36.31 -15.52 -8.52
N PRO A 473 37.40 -14.74 -8.32
CA PRO A 473 38.61 -15.24 -7.67
C PRO A 473 38.59 -15.21 -6.14
N ASP A 474 37.65 -14.50 -5.51
CA ASP A 474 37.51 -14.31 -4.04
C ASP A 474 38.84 -13.94 -3.31
N GLY A 475 39.71 -13.19 -4.00
CA GLY A 475 41.02 -12.77 -3.51
C GLY A 475 41.91 -12.08 -4.55
N GLY A 476 43.23 -12.15 -4.33
CA GLY A 476 44.24 -11.57 -5.21
C GLY A 476 44.11 -10.05 -5.38
N TYR A 477 44.22 -9.57 -6.62
CA TYR A 477 44.07 -8.14 -6.97
C TYR A 477 42.71 -7.56 -6.57
N GLY A 478 41.70 -8.39 -6.31
CA GLY A 478 40.42 -7.93 -5.78
C GLY A 478 40.57 -7.09 -4.52
N TRP A 479 41.47 -7.45 -3.58
CA TRP A 479 41.67 -6.67 -2.37
C TRP A 479 42.23 -5.27 -2.62
N VAL A 480 43.04 -5.11 -3.68
CA VAL A 480 43.53 -3.80 -4.13
C VAL A 480 42.37 -2.93 -4.64
N VAL A 481 41.44 -3.54 -5.39
CA VAL A 481 40.22 -2.87 -5.87
C VAL A 481 39.27 -2.51 -4.71
N ILE A 482 39.15 -3.36 -3.68
CA ILE A 482 38.36 -3.05 -2.47
C ILE A 482 38.95 -1.88 -1.68
N SER A 483 40.26 -1.85 -1.47
CA SER A 483 40.94 -0.70 -0.84
C SER A 483 40.76 0.58 -1.65
N ALA A 484 40.82 0.50 -2.99
CA ALA A 484 40.56 1.63 -3.87
C ALA A 484 39.10 2.11 -3.79
N CYS A 485 38.12 1.19 -3.80
CA CYS A 485 36.71 1.51 -3.61
C CYS A 485 36.43 2.14 -2.23
N ALA A 486 37.13 1.72 -1.17
CA ALA A 486 37.03 2.32 0.16
C ALA A 486 37.54 3.77 0.18
N ILE A 487 38.61 4.09 -0.57
CA ILE A 487 39.15 5.46 -0.70
C ILE A 487 38.23 6.35 -1.56
N VAL A 488 37.58 5.81 -2.60
CA VAL A 488 36.53 6.54 -3.33
C VAL A 488 35.31 6.76 -2.43
N GLY A 489 34.94 5.75 -1.63
CA GLY A 489 33.88 5.82 -0.60
C GLY A 489 34.10 6.91 0.43
N TRP A 490 35.33 6.99 0.97
CA TRP A 490 35.80 8.04 1.89
C TRP A 490 35.49 9.44 1.36
N TRP A 491 35.78 9.73 0.08
CA TRP A 491 35.62 11.08 -0.44
C TRP A 491 34.16 11.47 -0.69
N PHE A 492 33.39 10.63 -1.39
CA PHE A 492 32.01 11.01 -1.71
C PHE A 492 31.12 11.05 -0.46
N SER A 493 31.30 10.11 0.48
CA SER A 493 30.58 10.13 1.76
C SER A 493 31.10 11.21 2.69
N GLY A 494 32.43 11.35 2.80
CA GLY A 494 33.06 12.22 3.78
C GLY A 494 32.83 13.70 3.50
N VAL A 495 32.93 14.13 2.24
CA VAL A 495 32.63 15.52 1.84
C VAL A 495 31.19 15.85 2.20
N ASN A 496 30.24 14.99 1.84
CA ASN A 496 28.81 15.17 2.12
C ASN A 496 28.52 15.33 3.62
N TYR A 497 29.01 14.41 4.47
CA TYR A 497 28.75 14.50 5.92
C TYR A 497 29.50 15.64 6.61
N SER A 498 30.66 16.07 6.07
CA SER A 498 31.37 17.25 6.56
C SER A 498 30.66 18.59 6.27
N TRP A 499 29.65 18.61 5.38
CA TRP A 499 28.90 19.82 5.02
C TRP A 499 28.36 20.57 6.23
N GLY A 500 27.90 19.89 7.28
CA GLY A 500 27.35 20.53 8.49
C GLY A 500 28.32 21.50 9.19
N VAL A 501 29.63 21.23 9.11
CA VAL A 501 30.67 22.12 9.63
C VAL A 501 30.79 23.37 8.76
N MET A 502 30.84 23.18 7.44
CA MET A 502 30.93 24.24 6.45
C MET A 502 29.69 25.15 6.46
N GLN A 503 28.51 24.54 6.57
CA GLN A 503 27.22 25.20 6.76
C GLN A 503 27.23 26.12 7.98
N GLY A 504 27.76 25.66 9.13
CA GLY A 504 27.88 26.47 10.34
C GLY A 504 28.66 27.76 10.10
N ALA A 505 29.86 27.66 9.52
CA ALA A 505 30.70 28.82 9.21
C ALA A 505 30.08 29.77 8.16
N LEU A 506 29.28 29.26 7.22
CA LEU A 506 28.54 30.06 6.24
C LEU A 506 27.34 30.80 6.88
N VAL A 507 26.67 30.18 7.86
CA VAL A 507 25.60 30.84 8.65
C VAL A 507 26.18 31.94 9.54
N GLU A 508 27.31 31.70 10.22
CA GLU A 508 27.98 32.71 11.05
C GLU A 508 28.46 33.92 10.24
N ARG A 509 28.77 33.72 8.95
CA ARG A 509 29.09 34.79 7.98
C ARG A 509 27.84 35.48 7.39
N GLY A 510 26.64 35.15 7.85
CA GLY A 510 25.39 35.78 7.42
C GLY A 510 24.94 35.45 5.98
N VAL A 511 25.54 34.44 5.34
CA VAL A 511 25.28 34.10 3.93
C VAL A 511 23.83 33.64 3.71
N GLY A 512 23.27 32.93 4.69
CA GLY A 512 21.88 32.48 4.70
C GLY A 512 21.53 31.83 6.04
N SER A 513 20.25 31.53 6.25
CA SER A 513 19.83 30.77 7.43
C SER A 513 20.36 29.33 7.39
N ALA A 514 20.48 28.71 8.56
CA ALA A 514 20.84 27.29 8.67
C ALA A 514 19.87 26.38 7.90
N SER A 515 18.59 26.74 7.77
CA SER A 515 17.58 26.01 7.00
C SER A 515 17.75 26.13 5.47
N VAL A 516 18.24 27.25 4.96
CA VAL A 516 18.51 27.43 3.52
C VAL A 516 19.82 26.72 3.14
N LEU A 517 20.85 26.86 3.97
CA LEU A 517 22.16 26.25 3.71
C LEU A 517 22.20 24.74 3.98
N SER A 518 21.32 24.20 4.81
CA SER A 518 21.18 22.74 4.97
C SER A 518 20.51 22.06 3.78
N PHE A 519 19.56 22.74 3.10
CA PHE A 519 18.94 22.23 1.88
C PHE A 519 19.96 22.04 0.75
N CYS A 520 21.01 22.87 0.70
CA CYS A 520 22.13 22.70 -0.23
C CYS A 520 22.85 21.36 0.01
N GLY A 521 23.14 21.01 1.26
CA GLY A 521 23.75 19.72 1.62
C GLY A 521 22.81 18.52 1.40
N ALA A 522 21.51 18.68 1.68
CA ALA A 522 20.52 17.62 1.50
C ALA A 522 20.23 17.28 0.02
N LEU A 523 20.48 18.21 -0.91
CA LEU A 523 20.33 17.97 -2.36
C LEU A 523 21.31 16.91 -2.88
N SER A 524 22.54 16.87 -2.35
CA SER A 524 23.59 15.94 -2.77
C SER A 524 23.19 14.45 -2.68
N PRO A 525 22.76 13.91 -1.51
CA PRO A 525 22.32 12.53 -1.40
C PRO A 525 20.97 12.26 -2.09
N ALA A 526 20.10 13.29 -2.24
CA ALA A 526 18.87 13.15 -3.00
C ALA A 526 19.16 12.87 -4.48
N LEU A 527 20.03 13.68 -5.11
CA LEU A 527 20.49 13.44 -6.49
C LEU A 527 21.29 12.15 -6.63
N MET A 528 22.04 11.74 -5.60
CA MET A 528 22.74 10.45 -5.58
C MET A 528 21.77 9.29 -5.86
N ALA A 529 20.59 9.30 -5.23
CA ALA A 529 19.53 8.33 -5.44
C ALA A 529 18.76 8.55 -6.76
N SER A 530 18.30 9.78 -7.04
CA SER A 530 17.49 10.07 -8.25
C SER A 530 18.21 9.76 -9.57
N LEU A 531 19.54 9.91 -9.61
CA LEU A 531 20.34 9.65 -10.81
C LEU A 531 20.81 8.18 -10.92
N ALA A 532 20.51 7.31 -9.96
CA ALA A 532 21.04 5.94 -9.91
C ALA A 532 20.69 5.11 -11.15
N ILE A 533 19.45 5.20 -11.66
CA ILE A 533 19.01 4.47 -12.87
C ILE A 533 19.77 4.96 -14.12
N ILE A 534 19.94 6.27 -14.25
CA ILE A 534 20.70 6.90 -15.34
C ILE A 534 22.16 6.43 -15.27
N ASN A 535 22.75 6.41 -14.08
CA ASN A 535 24.15 6.06 -13.88
C ASN A 535 24.41 4.55 -14.05
N ALA A 536 23.42 3.69 -13.77
CA ALA A 536 23.42 2.28 -14.13
C ALA A 536 23.41 2.04 -15.65
N ARG A 537 23.14 3.07 -16.47
CA ARG A 537 23.38 3.07 -17.93
C ARG A 537 24.71 3.72 -18.31
N VAL A 538 25.09 4.85 -17.70
CA VAL A 538 26.37 5.55 -17.98
C VAL A 538 27.58 4.67 -17.63
N VAL A 539 27.50 3.84 -16.59
CA VAL A 539 28.56 2.87 -16.25
C VAL A 539 28.84 1.88 -17.37
N ARG A 540 27.83 1.51 -18.18
CA ARG A 540 27.96 0.53 -19.27
C ARG A 540 28.78 1.06 -20.45
N SER A 541 28.69 2.36 -20.74
CA SER A 541 29.41 2.98 -21.87
C SER A 541 30.80 3.49 -21.51
N LEU A 542 31.04 3.83 -20.23
CA LEU A 542 32.31 4.37 -19.77
C LEU A 542 33.20 3.35 -19.04
N GLY A 543 32.59 2.32 -18.44
CA GLY A 543 33.24 1.37 -17.53
C GLY A 543 33.44 1.95 -16.13
N THR A 544 33.53 1.08 -15.11
CA THR A 544 33.51 1.50 -13.69
C THR A 544 34.65 2.47 -13.35
N ARG A 545 35.86 2.24 -13.91
CA ARG A 545 37.04 3.11 -13.76
C ARG A 545 36.78 4.55 -14.20
N LYS A 546 36.31 4.76 -15.45
CA LYS A 546 36.11 6.12 -15.97
C LYS A 546 34.99 6.83 -15.23
N LEU A 547 33.94 6.09 -14.83
CA LEU A 547 32.86 6.64 -14.02
C LEU A 547 33.34 7.08 -12.63
N ALA A 548 34.17 6.28 -11.95
CA ALA A 548 34.77 6.66 -10.67
C ALA A 548 35.69 7.90 -10.81
N LEU A 549 36.48 7.98 -11.89
CA LEU A 549 37.32 9.15 -12.18
C LEU A 549 36.47 10.41 -12.42
N MET A 550 35.40 10.33 -13.21
CA MET A 550 34.47 11.44 -13.43
C MET A 550 33.71 11.83 -12.15
N GLY A 551 33.33 10.86 -11.33
CA GLY A 551 32.72 11.09 -10.02
C GLY A 551 33.65 11.90 -9.11
N ILE A 552 34.89 11.45 -8.93
CA ILE A 552 35.91 12.18 -8.16
C ILE A 552 36.19 13.57 -8.73
N PHE A 553 36.23 13.72 -10.07
CA PHE A 553 36.36 15.03 -10.72
C PHE A 553 35.23 15.98 -10.31
N PHE A 554 33.97 15.56 -10.38
CA PHE A 554 32.84 16.42 -9.99
C PHE A 554 32.76 16.64 -8.48
N VAL A 555 33.09 15.65 -7.64
CA VAL A 555 33.19 15.82 -6.18
C VAL A 555 34.23 16.90 -5.85
N GLY A 556 35.48 16.79 -6.30
CA GLY A 556 36.52 17.78 -5.99
C GLY A 556 36.29 19.14 -6.67
N MET A 557 35.77 19.16 -7.90
CA MET A 557 35.43 20.41 -8.60
C MET A 557 34.27 21.15 -7.92
N SER A 558 33.28 20.44 -7.35
CA SER A 558 32.21 21.08 -6.57
C SER A 558 32.75 21.89 -5.40
N GLN A 559 33.78 21.37 -4.71
CA GLN A 559 34.38 22.02 -3.54
C GLN A 559 35.29 23.18 -3.98
N ILE A 560 36.16 22.97 -4.98
CA ILE A 560 36.99 24.05 -5.52
C ILE A 560 36.11 25.20 -6.06
N GLY A 561 35.03 24.88 -6.78
CA GLY A 561 34.07 25.86 -7.26
C GLY A 561 33.32 26.58 -6.14
N ALA A 562 32.88 25.86 -5.10
CA ALA A 562 32.21 26.44 -3.92
C ALA A 562 33.02 27.57 -3.27
N SER A 563 34.35 27.47 -3.28
CA SER A 563 35.26 28.49 -2.73
C SER A 563 35.20 29.88 -3.40
N PHE A 564 34.53 30.00 -4.55
CA PHE A 564 34.35 31.27 -5.28
C PHE A 564 32.93 31.82 -5.13
N VAL A 565 32.00 31.06 -4.53
CA VAL A 565 30.58 31.43 -4.36
C VAL A 565 30.12 31.36 -2.90
N THR A 566 31.06 31.36 -1.94
CA THR A 566 30.80 31.30 -0.50
C THR A 566 29.88 32.41 0.01
N HIS A 567 29.72 33.51 -0.73
CA HIS A 567 28.82 34.61 -0.43
C HIS A 567 27.40 34.47 -1.02
N SER A 568 27.11 33.39 -1.77
CA SER A 568 25.84 33.21 -2.50
C SER A 568 25.18 31.87 -2.17
N THR A 569 24.01 31.91 -1.53
CA THR A 569 23.16 30.72 -1.30
C THR A 569 22.81 29.99 -2.60
N VAL A 570 22.56 30.73 -3.69
CA VAL A 570 22.24 30.15 -5.00
C VAL A 570 23.46 29.44 -5.60
N GLY A 571 24.65 30.04 -5.52
CA GLY A 571 25.89 29.38 -5.96
C GLY A 571 26.21 28.12 -5.15
N LEU A 572 25.96 28.17 -3.84
CA LEU A 572 26.13 27.02 -2.94
C LEU A 572 25.07 25.93 -3.16
N PHE A 573 23.87 26.27 -3.63
CA PHE A 573 22.87 25.29 -4.04
C PHE A 573 23.32 24.51 -5.30
N PHE A 574 23.91 25.19 -6.28
CA PHE A 574 24.37 24.53 -7.51
C PHE A 574 25.67 23.75 -7.36
N LEU A 575 26.66 24.21 -6.60
CA LEU A 575 27.97 23.56 -6.54
C LEU A 575 28.03 22.42 -5.49
N PRO A 576 28.11 22.67 -4.17
CA PRO A 576 28.09 21.60 -3.16
C PRO A 576 26.71 20.93 -2.96
N GLY A 577 25.65 21.42 -3.62
CA GLY A 577 24.39 20.68 -3.79
C GLY A 577 24.35 19.89 -5.09
N ALA A 578 24.06 20.55 -6.22
CA ALA A 578 23.78 19.83 -7.47
C ALA A 578 25.00 19.11 -8.08
N LEU A 579 26.15 19.79 -8.19
CA LEU A 579 27.35 19.22 -8.80
C LEU A 579 28.02 18.15 -7.93
N LEU A 580 28.01 18.34 -6.60
CA LEU A 580 28.47 17.31 -5.65
C LEU A 580 27.59 16.06 -5.74
N GLY A 581 26.25 16.20 -5.72
CA GLY A 581 25.33 15.07 -5.83
C GLY A 581 25.49 14.24 -7.12
N LEU A 582 25.76 14.91 -8.25
CA LEU A 582 26.11 14.25 -9.51
C LEU A 582 27.40 13.42 -9.37
N GLY A 583 28.46 14.01 -8.81
CA GLY A 583 29.74 13.33 -8.56
C GLY A 583 29.60 12.14 -7.60
N MET A 584 28.83 12.30 -6.52
CA MET A 584 28.51 11.23 -5.57
C MET A 584 27.79 10.06 -6.25
N SER A 585 26.80 10.33 -7.11
CA SER A 585 26.04 9.28 -7.81
C SER A 585 26.93 8.43 -8.74
N PHE A 586 27.89 9.06 -9.44
CA PHE A 586 28.88 8.34 -10.25
C PHE A 586 29.84 7.50 -9.41
N CYS A 587 30.36 8.06 -8.30
CA CYS A 587 31.21 7.32 -7.37
C CYS A 587 30.49 6.12 -6.75
N PHE A 588 29.28 6.32 -6.24
CA PHE A 588 28.46 5.27 -5.63
C PHE A 588 28.22 4.11 -6.62
N MET A 589 27.79 4.40 -7.85
CA MET A 589 27.57 3.38 -8.88
C MET A 589 28.81 2.52 -9.16
N ALA A 590 29.98 3.14 -9.35
CA ALA A 590 31.22 2.40 -9.60
C ALA A 590 31.68 1.57 -8.39
N VAL A 591 31.49 2.11 -7.18
CA VAL A 591 31.88 1.49 -5.90
C VAL A 591 30.96 0.33 -5.51
N THR A 592 29.66 0.38 -5.81
CA THR A 592 28.72 -0.72 -5.53
C THR A 592 28.86 -1.88 -6.51
N VAL A 593 29.09 -1.61 -7.80
CA VAL A 593 29.15 -2.66 -8.84
C VAL A 593 30.47 -3.45 -8.81
N THR A 594 31.61 -2.78 -8.63
CA THR A 594 32.92 -3.44 -8.85
C THR A 594 33.25 -4.57 -7.84
N PRO A 595 32.96 -4.47 -6.52
CA PRO A 595 33.25 -5.54 -5.55
C PRO A 595 32.66 -6.90 -5.94
N ALA A 596 31.45 -6.92 -6.52
CA ALA A 596 30.78 -8.14 -6.94
C ALA A 596 31.55 -8.90 -8.03
N GLN A 597 32.27 -8.20 -8.91
CA GLN A 597 33.09 -8.82 -9.97
C GLN A 597 34.35 -9.52 -9.45
N TYR A 598 34.77 -9.28 -8.21
CA TYR A 598 36.00 -9.81 -7.61
C TYR A 598 35.76 -10.75 -6.43
N PHE A 599 34.61 -10.67 -5.78
CA PHE A 599 34.25 -11.48 -4.62
C PHE A 599 32.82 -11.99 -4.73
N SER A 600 32.64 -13.27 -4.37
CA SER A 600 31.34 -13.94 -4.30
C SER A 600 31.16 -14.43 -2.87
N ARG A 601 31.96 -15.41 -2.43
CA ARG A 601 31.95 -15.95 -1.06
C ARG A 601 32.36 -14.94 0.00
N LYS A 602 33.18 -13.94 -0.34
CA LYS A 602 33.64 -12.88 0.60
C LYS A 602 33.02 -11.50 0.30
N ARG A 603 31.99 -11.44 -0.55
CA ARG A 603 31.33 -10.21 -1.03
C ARG A 603 30.83 -9.33 0.13
N GLY A 604 30.33 -9.92 1.20
CA GLY A 604 29.90 -9.21 2.42
C GLY A 604 31.04 -8.46 3.13
N LEU A 605 32.16 -9.15 3.41
CA LEU A 605 33.35 -8.53 4.02
C LEU A 605 33.98 -7.46 3.11
N ALA A 606 34.04 -7.73 1.81
CA ALA A 606 34.53 -6.78 0.81
C ALA A 606 33.71 -5.48 0.82
N ASN A 607 32.38 -5.57 0.82
CA ASN A 607 31.47 -4.42 0.93
C ASN A 607 31.59 -3.71 2.30
N GLY A 608 31.74 -4.48 3.39
CA GLY A 608 31.94 -3.92 4.73
C GLY A 608 33.16 -2.99 4.82
N ILE A 609 34.30 -3.41 4.25
CA ILE A 609 35.52 -2.58 4.18
C ILE A 609 35.30 -1.31 3.35
N VAL A 610 34.59 -1.42 2.22
CA VAL A 610 34.24 -0.26 1.37
C VAL A 610 33.41 0.78 2.11
N TYR A 611 32.32 0.37 2.77
CA TYR A 611 31.44 1.30 3.48
C TYR A 611 32.05 1.81 4.79
N ALA A 612 32.87 1.03 5.48
CA ALA A 612 33.67 1.49 6.61
C ALA A 612 34.65 2.61 6.22
N GLY A 613 35.24 2.56 5.01
CA GLY A 613 36.04 3.66 4.45
C GLY A 613 35.25 4.96 4.30
N GLY A 614 33.99 4.87 3.83
CA GLY A 614 33.06 6.00 3.76
C GLY A 614 32.74 6.63 5.12
N GLY A 615 32.42 5.81 6.12
CA GLY A 615 32.14 6.28 7.49
C GLY A 615 33.36 6.88 8.18
N PHE A 616 34.54 6.28 8.02
CA PHE A 616 35.79 6.78 8.59
C PHE A 616 36.21 8.12 7.96
N GLY A 617 36.02 8.28 6.64
CA GLY A 617 36.27 9.55 5.95
C GLY A 617 35.38 10.69 6.42
N ALA A 618 34.11 10.41 6.73
CA ALA A 618 33.18 11.40 7.28
C ALA A 618 33.61 11.91 8.67
N ALA A 619 34.14 11.04 9.53
CA ALA A 619 34.67 11.43 10.83
C ALA A 619 35.90 12.34 10.69
N VAL A 620 36.92 11.88 9.94
CA VAL A 620 38.19 12.61 9.81
C VAL A 620 38.03 13.92 9.06
N LEU A 621 37.26 13.93 7.97
CA LEU A 621 37.10 15.14 7.16
C LEU A 621 36.27 16.22 7.87
N SER A 622 35.31 15.84 8.74
CA SER A 622 34.57 16.81 9.57
C SER A 622 35.48 17.57 10.53
N ILE A 623 36.43 16.87 11.18
CA ILE A 623 37.42 17.48 12.07
C ILE A 623 38.41 18.34 11.27
N ALA A 624 38.97 17.80 10.20
CA ALA A 624 39.95 18.50 9.35
C ALA A 624 39.37 19.76 8.71
N THR A 625 38.12 19.72 8.22
CA THR A 625 37.43 20.86 7.60
C THR A 625 37.37 22.05 8.54
N ASN A 626 37.05 21.83 9.81
CA ASN A 626 36.98 22.90 10.80
C ASN A 626 38.34 23.52 11.09
N ALA A 627 39.37 22.70 11.32
CA ALA A 627 40.73 23.19 11.53
C ALA A 627 41.26 23.98 10.31
N MET A 628 40.80 23.65 9.09
CA MET A 628 41.08 24.45 7.90
C MET A 628 40.26 25.74 7.83
N ILE A 629 38.99 25.73 8.22
CA ILE A 629 38.14 26.94 8.30
C ILE A 629 38.73 27.93 9.31
N GLU A 630 39.08 27.49 10.51
CA GLU A 630 39.63 28.31 11.59
C GLU A 630 40.98 28.92 11.22
N ARG A 631 41.85 28.17 10.52
CA ARG A 631 43.22 28.59 10.22
C ARG A 631 43.40 29.31 8.88
N TYR A 632 42.59 28.97 7.87
CA TYR A 632 42.76 29.46 6.49
C TYR A 632 41.47 30.05 5.88
N GLY A 633 40.33 29.93 6.56
CA GLY A 633 39.02 30.39 6.08
C GLY A 633 38.25 29.36 5.25
N VAL A 634 36.94 29.55 5.17
CA VAL A 634 35.95 28.74 4.44
C VAL A 634 36.39 28.50 2.99
N GLU A 635 36.83 29.55 2.31
CA GLU A 635 37.28 29.54 0.91
C GLU A 635 38.44 28.56 0.71
N TRP A 636 39.45 28.59 1.59
CA TRP A 636 40.61 27.71 1.46
C TRP A 636 40.34 26.30 1.95
N ALA A 637 39.49 26.11 2.97
CA ALA A 637 39.04 24.78 3.37
C ALA A 637 38.38 24.04 2.20
N PHE A 638 37.43 24.67 1.51
CA PHE A 638 36.82 24.15 0.27
C PHE A 638 37.86 23.75 -0.80
N ARG A 639 38.86 24.60 -1.06
CA ARG A 639 39.92 24.32 -2.05
C ARG A 639 40.79 23.13 -1.66
N ILE A 640 41.26 23.09 -0.41
CA ILE A 640 42.15 22.04 0.07
C ILE A 640 41.42 20.68 0.03
N ILE A 641 40.16 20.61 0.45
CA ILE A 641 39.33 19.40 0.37
C ILE A 641 39.26 18.89 -1.07
N GLY A 642 38.94 19.76 -2.04
CA GLY A 642 38.85 19.36 -3.45
C GLY A 642 40.20 18.93 -4.06
N ILE A 643 41.29 19.62 -3.72
CA ILE A 643 42.64 19.28 -4.20
C ILE A 643 43.13 17.94 -3.63
N VAL A 644 42.89 17.65 -2.34
CA VAL A 644 43.29 16.39 -1.71
C VAL A 644 42.37 15.22 -2.15
N CYS A 645 41.09 15.51 -2.41
CA CYS A 645 40.17 14.59 -3.08
C CYS A 645 40.68 14.19 -4.47
N PHE A 646 41.17 15.14 -5.27
CA PHE A 646 41.82 14.82 -6.56
C PHE A 646 43.12 14.01 -6.36
N SER A 647 44.03 14.44 -5.49
CA SER A 647 45.37 13.83 -5.39
C SER A 647 45.36 12.38 -4.89
N THR A 648 44.35 11.99 -4.09
CA THR A 648 44.22 10.62 -3.56
C THR A 648 43.09 9.83 -4.21
N GLY A 649 41.98 10.50 -4.59
CA GLY A 649 40.84 9.89 -5.24
C GLY A 649 41.09 9.51 -6.70
N PHE A 650 41.84 10.30 -7.49
CA PHE A 650 42.14 9.90 -8.88
C PHE A 650 43.02 8.64 -8.96
N PRO A 651 44.12 8.48 -8.19
CA PRO A 651 44.87 7.22 -8.17
C PRO A 651 44.00 6.03 -7.74
N ALA A 652 43.19 6.17 -6.69
CA ALA A 652 42.28 5.10 -6.25
C ALA A 652 41.28 4.73 -7.35
N ALA A 653 40.55 5.71 -7.90
CA ALA A 653 39.60 5.49 -8.99
C ALA A 653 40.24 4.92 -10.27
N TYR A 654 41.53 5.21 -10.52
CA TYR A 654 42.29 4.59 -11.61
C TYR A 654 42.70 3.14 -11.31
N MET A 655 42.98 2.80 -10.05
CA MET A 655 43.30 1.43 -9.63
C MET A 655 42.08 0.49 -9.65
N ILE A 656 40.86 1.02 -9.50
CA ILE A 656 39.63 0.28 -9.82
C ILE A 656 39.76 -0.25 -11.26
N LYS A 657 39.67 -1.57 -11.43
CA LYS A 657 39.70 -2.24 -12.74
C LYS A 657 38.41 -3.04 -12.88
N GLU A 658 37.77 -2.94 -14.03
CA GLU A 658 36.65 -3.80 -14.40
C GLU A 658 37.20 -5.16 -14.85
N ARG A 659 36.64 -6.25 -14.32
CA ARG A 659 37.12 -7.63 -14.59
C ARG A 659 36.41 -8.25 -15.79
N VAL A 660 35.11 -8.01 -15.90
CA VAL A 660 34.25 -8.47 -16.99
C VAL A 660 33.43 -7.27 -17.47
N PRO A 661 33.39 -6.97 -18.78
CA PRO A 661 32.64 -5.82 -19.30
C PRO A 661 31.14 -5.95 -19.00
N ILE A 662 30.56 -4.92 -18.38
CA ILE A 662 29.13 -4.88 -18.01
C ILE A 662 28.25 -5.00 -19.27
N GLN A 663 27.63 -6.16 -19.46
CA GLN A 663 26.75 -6.46 -20.60
C GLN A 663 25.40 -5.72 -20.52
N THR A 664 24.70 -5.65 -21.64
CA THR A 664 23.57 -4.72 -21.82
C THR A 664 22.22 -5.39 -22.00
N SER A 665 21.27 -5.00 -21.15
CA SER A 665 19.85 -4.94 -21.50
C SER A 665 19.40 -3.48 -21.68
N GLY A 666 18.08 -3.20 -21.66
CA GLY A 666 17.47 -1.91 -22.02
C GLY A 666 17.83 -0.69 -21.14
N PHE A 667 17.20 0.46 -21.40
CA PHE A 667 17.28 1.64 -20.51
C PHE A 667 16.68 1.29 -19.13
N ILE A 668 15.44 0.81 -19.15
CA ILE A 668 14.87 -0.07 -18.12
C ILE A 668 14.89 -1.47 -18.72
N ASP A 669 15.19 -2.47 -17.91
CA ASP A 669 15.09 -3.87 -18.32
C ASP A 669 13.71 -4.43 -17.96
N TRP A 670 12.81 -4.38 -18.93
CA TRP A 670 11.45 -4.90 -18.77
C TRP A 670 11.39 -6.44 -18.69
N LYS A 671 12.48 -7.17 -18.98
CA LYS A 671 12.56 -8.61 -18.71
C LYS A 671 12.75 -8.91 -17.22
N LEU A 672 13.45 -8.06 -16.48
CA LEU A 672 13.54 -8.20 -15.02
C LEU A 672 12.15 -8.10 -14.38
N PHE A 673 11.28 -7.22 -14.89
CA PHE A 673 9.86 -7.14 -14.50
C PHE A 673 8.99 -8.34 -14.93
N ARG A 674 9.56 -9.38 -15.59
CA ARG A 674 8.92 -10.70 -15.76
C ARG A 674 9.40 -11.72 -14.73
N GLN A 675 10.55 -11.51 -14.09
CA GLN A 675 11.09 -12.42 -13.08
C GLN A 675 10.38 -12.21 -11.75
N GLY A 676 9.75 -13.26 -11.22
CA GLY A 676 9.04 -13.20 -9.93
C GLY A 676 9.91 -12.65 -8.80
N SER A 677 11.17 -13.06 -8.71
CA SER A 677 12.09 -12.63 -7.65
C SER A 677 12.57 -11.18 -7.79
N PHE A 678 12.82 -10.68 -9.01
CA PHE A 678 13.11 -9.24 -9.20
C PHE A 678 11.86 -8.40 -8.92
N ASN A 679 10.69 -8.84 -9.39
CA ASN A 679 9.42 -8.22 -9.02
C ASN A 679 9.25 -8.21 -7.50
N ILE A 680 9.52 -9.30 -6.79
CA ILE A 680 9.43 -9.35 -5.32
C ILE A 680 10.49 -8.49 -4.64
N ILE A 681 11.68 -8.27 -5.19
CA ILE A 681 12.69 -7.36 -4.60
C ILE A 681 12.35 -5.89 -4.89
N PHE A 682 11.97 -5.56 -6.12
CA PHE A 682 11.52 -4.22 -6.51
C PHE A 682 10.23 -3.85 -5.75
N VAL A 683 9.29 -4.78 -5.66
CA VAL A 683 8.03 -4.66 -4.90
C VAL A 683 8.22 -4.90 -3.41
N ALA A 684 9.35 -5.42 -2.90
CA ALA A 684 9.67 -5.36 -1.46
C ALA A 684 10.20 -3.97 -1.09
N GLY A 685 11.13 -3.43 -1.90
CA GLY A 685 11.52 -2.02 -1.83
C GLY A 685 10.32 -1.07 -2.05
N ALA A 686 9.29 -1.53 -2.76
CA ALA A 686 8.01 -0.89 -2.95
C ALA A 686 6.84 -1.57 -2.21
N ILE A 687 7.04 -2.29 -1.11
CA ILE A 687 5.93 -2.73 -0.23
C ILE A 687 5.69 -1.70 0.89
N ALA A 688 6.55 -0.68 0.93
CA ALA A 688 6.18 0.66 1.36
C ALA A 688 5.28 1.42 0.34
N SER A 689 5.06 0.92 -0.89
CA SER A 689 4.14 1.53 -1.87
C SER A 689 3.81 0.69 -3.13
N THR A 690 2.56 0.25 -3.25
CA THR A 690 2.07 -0.62 -4.33
C THR A 690 1.94 0.00 -5.73
N THR A 691 2.31 1.26 -5.98
CA THR A 691 2.49 1.78 -7.36
C THR A 691 3.74 2.67 -7.49
N LEU A 692 4.14 3.00 -8.73
CA LEU A 692 5.25 3.90 -9.01
C LEU A 692 5.07 5.30 -8.38
N ALA A 693 3.84 5.77 -8.23
CA ALA A 693 3.56 7.10 -7.70
C ALA A 693 3.86 7.20 -6.19
N PRO A 694 3.29 6.39 -5.28
CA PRO A 694 3.72 6.43 -3.90
C PRO A 694 5.12 5.82 -3.67
N LEU A 695 5.73 5.12 -4.65
CA LEU A 695 7.13 4.69 -4.56
C LEU A 695 8.05 5.89 -4.78
N ALA A 696 7.70 6.76 -5.73
CA ALA A 696 8.29 8.09 -5.82
C ALA A 696 8.01 8.90 -4.53
N VAL A 697 6.80 8.85 -3.94
CA VAL A 697 6.54 9.50 -2.64
C VAL A 697 7.39 8.90 -1.52
N PHE A 698 7.59 7.58 -1.44
CA PHE A 698 8.45 6.97 -0.41
C PHE A 698 9.92 7.32 -0.63
N ALA A 699 10.42 7.26 -1.87
CA ALA A 699 11.79 7.67 -2.20
C ALA A 699 12.02 9.17 -1.92
N VAL A 700 11.04 10.02 -2.22
CA VAL A 700 11.05 11.47 -1.90
C VAL A 700 10.93 11.70 -0.40
N MET A 701 10.02 11.02 0.31
CA MET A 701 9.86 11.16 1.76
C MET A 701 11.08 10.66 2.52
N ASN A 702 11.65 9.51 2.13
CA ASN A 702 12.91 9.00 2.68
C ASN A 702 14.06 9.97 2.36
N GLY A 703 14.15 10.48 1.12
CA GLY A 703 15.13 11.52 0.76
C GLY A 703 14.99 12.79 1.61
N LEU A 704 13.76 13.27 1.84
CA LEU A 704 13.45 14.46 2.62
C LEU A 704 13.66 14.25 4.13
N THR A 705 13.27 13.12 4.71
CA THR A 705 13.40 12.85 6.15
C THR A 705 14.80 12.42 6.54
N ASN A 706 15.48 11.62 5.70
CA ASN A 706 16.89 11.27 5.89
C ASN A 706 17.79 12.49 5.64
N GLY A 707 17.48 13.30 4.63
CA GLY A 707 18.08 14.63 4.45
C GLY A 707 17.84 15.55 5.66
N GLY A 708 16.62 15.58 6.19
CA GLY A 708 16.27 16.32 7.41
C GLY A 708 16.99 15.81 8.66
N PHE A 709 17.19 14.50 8.80
CA PHE A 709 17.95 13.87 9.88
C PHE A 709 19.43 14.28 9.83
N PHE A 710 20.10 14.09 8.68
CA PHE A 710 21.50 14.48 8.51
C PHE A 710 21.72 16.00 8.56
N ALA A 711 20.76 16.82 8.11
CA ALA A 711 20.80 18.29 8.26
C ALA A 711 20.60 18.74 9.72
N SER A 712 19.77 18.03 10.49
CA SER A 712 19.47 18.37 11.87
C SER A 712 20.60 18.00 12.82
N ILE A 713 21.37 16.94 12.55
CA ILE A 713 22.44 16.47 13.45
C ILE A 713 23.51 17.55 13.74
N PRO A 714 24.18 18.17 12.74
CA PRO A 714 25.15 19.26 12.99
C PRO A 714 24.52 20.47 13.68
N THR A 715 23.30 20.81 13.28
CA THR A 715 22.52 21.94 13.84
C THR A 715 22.21 21.71 15.33
N CYS A 716 21.79 20.50 15.70
CA CYS A 716 21.56 20.10 17.09
C CYS A 716 22.86 20.04 17.90
N ILE A 717 23.95 19.49 17.33
CA ILE A 717 25.26 19.46 17.98
C ILE A 717 25.73 20.90 18.28
N GLY A 718 25.61 21.82 17.34
CA GLY A 718 26.01 23.23 17.54
C GLY A 718 25.18 23.94 18.60
N ASN A 719 23.86 23.71 18.63
CA ASN A 719 22.97 24.27 19.64
C ASN A 719 23.18 23.69 21.05
N ILE A 720 23.73 22.48 21.17
CA ILE A 720 23.93 21.79 22.46
C ILE A 720 25.36 22.00 23.00
N PHE A 721 26.37 21.99 22.13
CA PHE A 721 27.80 22.00 22.51
C PHE A 721 28.57 23.27 22.09
N GLY A 722 27.94 24.18 21.33
CA GLY A 722 28.53 25.40 20.78
C GLY A 722 29.16 25.19 19.40
N SER A 723 29.08 26.20 18.52
CA SER A 723 29.55 26.10 17.12
C SER A 723 31.03 25.70 17.01
N ALA A 724 31.90 26.34 17.78
CA ALA A 724 33.33 26.03 17.89
C ALA A 724 33.68 24.61 18.41
N ARG A 725 32.68 23.76 18.74
CA ARG A 725 32.88 22.35 19.10
C ARG A 725 32.13 21.38 18.18
N VAL A 726 31.37 21.87 17.20
CA VAL A 726 30.59 21.05 16.25
C VAL A 726 31.47 20.04 15.54
N SER A 727 32.64 20.46 15.10
CA SER A 727 33.59 19.65 14.35
C SER A 727 34.10 18.43 15.10
N THR A 728 34.61 18.64 16.31
CA THR A 728 35.09 17.58 17.20
C THR A 728 33.94 16.70 17.66
N ALA A 729 32.80 17.26 18.04
CA ALA A 729 31.63 16.49 18.47
C ALA A 729 31.02 15.66 17.32
N MET A 730 30.86 16.23 16.12
CA MET A 730 30.42 15.52 14.92
C MET A 730 31.42 14.44 14.51
N GLY A 731 32.71 14.77 14.51
CA GLY A 731 33.80 13.82 14.27
C GLY A 731 33.76 12.64 15.23
N MET A 732 33.56 12.88 16.53
CA MET A 732 33.42 11.81 17.55
C MET A 732 32.11 11.01 17.39
N ILE A 733 30.98 11.66 17.10
CA ILE A 733 29.68 10.98 16.91
C ILE A 733 29.71 10.10 15.65
N VAL A 734 30.28 10.58 14.55
CA VAL A 734 30.46 9.81 13.30
C VAL A 734 31.58 8.76 13.46
N THR A 735 32.60 8.99 14.29
CA THR A 735 33.53 7.91 14.71
C THR A 735 32.78 6.84 15.51
N GLY A 736 31.79 7.22 16.31
CA GLY A 736 30.87 6.28 16.95
C GLY A 736 30.10 5.40 15.96
N TRP A 737 29.79 5.93 14.76
CA TRP A 737 29.19 5.14 13.68
C TRP A 737 30.16 4.10 13.09
N VAL A 738 31.48 4.19 13.32
CA VAL A 738 32.41 3.10 12.95
C VAL A 738 32.02 1.82 13.67
N GLY A 739 31.53 1.87 14.91
CA GLY A 739 30.95 0.69 15.56
C GLY A 739 29.74 0.12 14.80
N GLY A 740 28.84 1.00 14.35
CA GLY A 740 27.65 0.63 13.56
C GLY A 740 27.96 0.13 12.15
N TYR A 741 28.98 0.65 11.47
CA TYR A 741 29.37 0.19 10.13
C TYR A 741 30.29 -1.03 10.16
N LEU A 742 31.27 -1.06 11.07
CA LEU A 742 32.25 -2.14 11.18
C LEU A 742 31.65 -3.38 11.85
N PHE A 743 30.78 -3.21 12.85
CA PHE A 743 30.14 -4.33 13.55
C PHE A 743 28.65 -4.46 13.26
N GLY A 744 27.92 -3.43 12.82
CA GLY A 744 26.50 -3.59 12.53
C GLY A 744 26.22 -4.56 11.40
N SER A 745 26.99 -4.56 10.30
CA SER A 745 26.85 -5.56 9.25
C SER A 745 27.37 -6.96 9.64
N PRO A 746 28.50 -7.13 10.35
CA PRO A 746 28.90 -8.44 10.88
C PRO A 746 28.07 -8.97 12.07
N ILE A 747 27.42 -8.11 12.87
CA ILE A 747 26.47 -8.54 13.92
C ILE A 747 25.11 -8.84 13.29
N ALA A 748 24.63 -8.05 12.34
CA ALA A 748 23.47 -8.41 11.54
C ALA A 748 23.71 -9.70 10.74
N GLY A 749 24.93 -9.91 10.22
CA GLY A 749 25.38 -11.15 9.59
C GLY A 749 25.47 -12.31 10.57
N TYR A 750 26.08 -12.12 11.74
CA TYR A 750 26.10 -13.16 12.78
C TYR A 750 24.68 -13.48 13.31
N LEU A 751 23.78 -12.51 13.38
CA LEU A 751 22.36 -12.69 13.72
C LEU A 751 21.52 -13.23 12.56
N LEU A 752 22.03 -13.18 11.32
CA LEU A 752 21.47 -13.86 10.16
C LEU A 752 21.91 -15.32 10.20
N ASP A 753 23.23 -15.56 10.25
CA ASP A 753 23.88 -16.87 10.25
C ASP A 753 23.48 -17.73 11.47
N ALA A 754 23.50 -17.16 12.69
CA ALA A 754 23.07 -17.86 13.91
C ALA A 754 21.55 -18.11 13.98
N TYR A 755 20.78 -17.62 13.00
CA TYR A 755 19.35 -17.84 12.84
C TYR A 755 18.97 -18.31 11.42
N GLY A 756 19.90 -18.91 10.67
CA GLY A 756 19.62 -19.66 9.43
C GLY A 756 20.31 -19.19 8.14
N GLY A 757 21.06 -18.09 8.15
CA GLY A 757 21.74 -17.56 6.96
C GLY A 757 20.80 -16.84 5.99
N ALA A 758 21.28 -16.51 4.79
CA ALA A 758 20.53 -15.67 3.84
C ALA A 758 19.30 -16.37 3.22
N ASP A 759 19.31 -17.70 3.14
CA ASP A 759 18.38 -18.49 2.32
C ASP A 759 17.10 -18.91 3.08
N GLU A 760 17.09 -18.82 4.43
CA GLU A 760 15.87 -18.87 5.27
C GLU A 760 14.93 -17.64 5.05
N GLY A 761 15.28 -16.79 4.07
CA GLY A 761 14.50 -15.63 3.68
C GLY A 761 14.25 -14.69 4.85
N LEU A 762 13.08 -14.06 4.85
CA LEU A 762 12.77 -12.95 5.76
C LEU A 762 12.86 -13.29 7.26
N LYS A 763 12.92 -14.59 7.63
CA LYS A 763 12.98 -15.07 9.02
C LYS A 763 14.36 -14.98 9.62
N ALA A 764 15.42 -15.41 8.93
CA ALA A 764 16.79 -15.21 9.41
C ALA A 764 17.17 -13.70 9.43
N TYR A 765 16.57 -12.89 8.55
CA TYR A 765 16.67 -11.43 8.66
C TYR A 765 15.86 -10.83 9.84
N ARG A 766 14.89 -11.51 10.46
CA ARG A 766 14.10 -10.95 11.59
C ARG A 766 14.99 -10.57 12.78
N PRO A 767 15.88 -11.42 13.32
CA PRO A 767 16.83 -11.03 14.36
C PRO A 767 17.70 -9.83 13.98
N ALA A 768 18.20 -9.77 12.74
CA ALA A 768 18.96 -8.63 12.23
C ALA A 768 18.13 -7.34 12.14
N MET A 769 16.86 -7.44 11.69
CA MET A 769 15.91 -6.32 11.62
C MET A 769 15.45 -5.87 13.01
N PHE A 770 15.20 -6.78 13.94
CA PHE A 770 14.88 -6.47 15.33
C PHE A 770 16.10 -5.90 16.07
N TYR A 771 17.33 -6.34 15.76
CA TYR A 771 18.55 -5.72 16.25
C TYR A 771 18.70 -4.29 15.71
N ALA A 772 18.62 -4.08 14.39
CA ALA A 772 18.70 -2.75 13.78
C ALA A 772 17.58 -1.81 14.29
N GLY A 773 16.35 -2.32 14.39
CA GLY A 773 15.19 -1.61 14.92
C GLY A 773 15.31 -1.30 16.41
N SER A 774 15.79 -2.25 17.24
CA SER A 774 16.01 -2.04 18.67
C SER A 774 17.17 -1.10 18.94
N VAL A 775 18.27 -1.18 18.19
CA VAL A 775 19.39 -0.22 18.25
C VAL A 775 18.91 1.17 17.82
N SER A 776 18.03 1.27 16.81
CA SER A 776 17.42 2.54 16.39
C SER A 776 16.45 3.10 17.44
N LEU A 777 15.65 2.25 18.08
CA LEU A 777 14.76 2.63 19.19
C LEU A 777 15.54 3.02 20.44
N VAL A 778 16.66 2.34 20.76
CA VAL A 778 17.58 2.71 21.84
C VAL A 778 18.28 4.02 21.53
N ALA A 779 18.78 4.23 20.31
CA ALA A 779 19.34 5.52 19.89
C ALA A 779 18.32 6.66 19.97
N THR A 780 17.10 6.43 19.50
CA THR A 780 15.97 7.37 19.62
C THR A 780 15.62 7.64 21.08
N SER A 781 15.62 6.62 21.93
CA SER A 781 15.38 6.74 23.37
C SER A 781 16.50 7.49 24.09
N LEU A 782 17.76 7.30 23.70
CA LEU A 782 18.91 8.04 24.23
C LEU A 782 18.87 9.51 23.79
N ILE A 783 18.46 9.80 22.55
CA ILE A 783 18.23 11.18 22.07
C ILE A 783 17.05 11.82 22.81
N LEU A 784 15.97 11.08 23.08
CA LEU A 784 14.83 11.54 23.87
C LEU A 784 15.22 11.78 25.35
N LEU A 785 16.02 10.90 25.95
CA LEU A 785 16.58 11.08 27.28
C LEU A 785 17.54 12.28 27.33
N MET A 786 18.34 12.52 26.29
CA MET A 786 19.17 13.72 26.16
C MET A 786 18.29 14.98 26.05
N ARG A 787 17.22 14.95 25.25
CA ARG A 787 16.23 16.02 25.16
C ARG A 787 15.59 16.32 26.52
N LEU A 788 15.21 15.28 27.27
CA LEU A 788 14.64 15.37 28.62
C LEU A 788 15.64 15.88 29.67
N ARG A 789 16.94 15.54 29.54
CA ARG A 789 18.03 16.06 30.38
C ARG A 789 18.28 17.55 30.14
N ILE A 790 18.26 17.98 28.87
CA ILE A 790 18.45 19.39 28.47
C ILE A 790 17.19 20.23 28.78
N ASN A 791 15.99 19.66 28.58
CA ASN A 791 14.72 20.32 28.86
C ASN A 791 13.69 19.31 29.40
N LYS A 792 13.34 19.45 30.69
CA LYS A 792 12.57 18.45 31.45
C LYS A 792 11.13 18.20 31.00
N LYS A 793 10.58 18.95 30.05
CA LYS A 793 9.33 18.57 29.36
C LYS A 793 9.69 18.13 27.94
N PRO A 794 9.32 16.91 27.48
CA PRO A 794 9.71 16.43 26.15
C PRO A 794 9.23 17.38 25.04
N TRP A 795 8.02 17.91 25.22
CA TRP A 795 7.36 18.86 24.33
C TRP A 795 7.66 20.34 24.62
N ALA A 796 8.49 20.69 25.63
CA ALA A 796 8.82 22.11 25.85
C ALA A 796 9.69 22.63 24.70
N LYS A 797 9.20 23.66 23.99
CA LYS A 797 9.79 24.17 22.74
C LYS A 797 10.04 23.04 21.71
N VAL A 798 9.08 22.14 21.59
CA VAL A 798 8.38 22.00 20.30
C VAL A 798 7.10 22.83 20.51
N SER A 799 6.82 23.83 19.68
CA SER A 799 5.53 24.52 19.82
C SER A 799 4.42 23.57 19.40
N LEU A 800 3.18 23.77 19.90
CA LEU A 800 2.06 22.91 19.52
C LEU A 800 1.92 22.86 17.98
N GLU A 801 2.14 24.02 17.35
CA GLU A 801 2.27 24.22 15.90
C GLU A 801 3.21 23.19 15.26
N THR A 802 4.45 23.04 15.74
CA THR A 802 5.44 22.16 15.08
C THR A 802 5.06 20.68 15.18
N ALA A 803 4.42 20.25 16.27
CA ALA A 803 3.93 18.87 16.41
C ALA A 803 2.69 18.62 15.53
N THR A 804 1.73 19.54 15.53
CA THR A 804 0.51 19.47 14.70
C THR A 804 0.84 19.58 13.20
N MET A 805 1.83 20.38 12.81
CA MET A 805 2.29 20.51 11.42
C MET A 805 2.90 19.22 10.88
N MET A 806 3.67 18.47 11.68
CA MET A 806 4.27 17.20 11.22
C MET A 806 3.22 16.12 10.99
N PHE A 807 2.34 15.86 11.97
CA PHE A 807 1.32 14.82 11.83
C PHE A 807 0.17 15.21 10.91
N GLY A 808 -0.29 16.47 10.98
CA GLY A 808 -1.30 17.00 10.05
C GLY A 808 -0.77 17.02 8.61
N GLY A 809 0.47 17.48 8.40
CA GLY A 809 1.08 17.56 7.08
C GLY A 809 1.12 16.21 6.35
N ILE A 810 1.59 15.14 7.01
CA ILE A 810 1.68 13.80 6.40
C ILE A 810 0.29 13.27 6.01
N LEU A 811 -0.71 13.40 6.89
CA LEU A 811 -2.06 12.89 6.63
C LEU A 811 -2.77 13.72 5.54
N THR A 812 -2.65 15.05 5.56
CA THR A 812 -3.19 15.92 4.51
C THR A 812 -2.53 15.63 3.16
N LEU A 813 -1.21 15.50 3.08
CA LEU A 813 -0.50 15.33 1.79
C LEU A 813 -0.90 14.06 1.02
N ILE A 814 -1.19 12.94 1.71
CA ILE A 814 -1.61 11.68 1.06
C ILE A 814 -3.01 11.82 0.46
N ILE A 815 -3.95 12.37 1.25
CA ILE A 815 -5.35 12.58 0.84
C ILE A 815 -5.42 13.64 -0.27
N THR A 816 -4.76 14.77 -0.09
CA THR A 816 -4.69 15.86 -1.07
C THR A 816 -3.98 15.42 -2.35
N GLY A 817 -2.83 14.73 -2.30
CA GLY A 817 -2.12 14.31 -3.51
C GLY A 817 -2.97 13.43 -4.44
N THR A 818 -3.72 12.49 -3.85
CA THR A 818 -4.63 11.60 -4.60
C THR A 818 -5.80 12.36 -5.21
N ILE A 819 -6.49 13.18 -4.40
CA ILE A 819 -7.66 13.96 -4.82
C ILE A 819 -7.27 15.04 -5.84
N SER A 820 -6.19 15.79 -5.61
CA SER A 820 -5.68 16.80 -6.54
C SER A 820 -5.26 16.23 -7.88
N SER A 821 -4.70 15.01 -7.95
CA SER A 821 -4.33 14.39 -9.23
C SER A 821 -5.55 14.15 -10.12
N LEU A 822 -6.67 13.71 -9.55
CA LEU A 822 -7.94 13.51 -10.26
C LEU A 822 -8.63 14.82 -10.64
N LEU A 823 -8.61 15.83 -9.76
CA LEU A 823 -9.22 17.14 -10.02
C LEU A 823 -8.43 17.95 -11.07
N LEU A 824 -7.09 17.96 -10.98
CA LEU A 824 -6.22 18.68 -11.93
C LEU A 824 -6.37 18.15 -13.36
N ALA A 825 -6.48 16.83 -13.54
CA ALA A 825 -6.68 16.21 -14.85
C ALA A 825 -8.01 16.60 -15.53
N ARG A 826 -9.00 17.09 -14.78
CA ARG A 826 -10.30 17.58 -15.28
C ARG A 826 -10.48 19.10 -15.10
N SER A 827 -9.43 19.82 -14.70
CA SER A 827 -9.52 21.21 -14.29
C SER A 827 -9.70 22.17 -15.47
N PRO A 828 -10.65 23.13 -15.42
CA PRO A 828 -10.73 24.28 -16.31
C PRO A 828 -9.43 25.06 -16.55
N PHE A 829 -8.47 25.04 -15.61
CA PHE A 829 -7.15 25.65 -15.79
C PHE A 829 -6.32 24.98 -16.90
N MET A 830 -6.58 23.71 -17.19
CA MET A 830 -5.90 22.93 -18.23
C MET A 830 -6.53 23.10 -19.62
N MET A 831 -7.61 23.87 -19.76
CA MET A 831 -8.21 24.18 -21.07
C MET A 831 -7.32 25.13 -21.89
N PRO A 832 -7.17 24.92 -23.22
CA PRO A 832 -6.42 25.83 -24.08
C PRO A 832 -6.99 27.26 -24.12
N TYR A 833 -6.17 28.24 -23.74
CA TYR A 833 -6.49 29.66 -23.92
C TYR A 833 -6.32 30.10 -25.38
N THR A 834 -7.20 30.97 -25.85
CA THR A 834 -7.10 31.61 -27.17
C THR A 834 -7.65 33.03 -27.06
N PRO A 835 -6.87 34.08 -27.37
CA PRO A 835 -7.30 35.47 -27.16
C PRO A 835 -8.41 35.88 -28.14
N VAL A 836 -9.25 36.83 -27.74
CA VAL A 836 -10.25 37.44 -28.64
C VAL A 836 -9.53 38.14 -29.80
N THR A 837 -10.07 37.97 -31.02
CA THR A 837 -9.62 38.66 -32.24
C THR A 837 -10.70 39.64 -32.70
N THR A 838 -10.30 40.79 -33.23
CA THR A 838 -11.22 41.87 -33.65
C THR A 838 -12.10 41.53 -34.86
N SER A 839 -11.88 40.37 -35.48
CA SER A 839 -12.59 39.88 -36.67
C SER A 839 -13.77 38.94 -36.36
N LYS A 840 -14.06 38.63 -35.09
CA LYS A 840 -15.15 37.74 -34.67
C LYS A 840 -16.02 38.40 -33.59
N PRO A 841 -17.34 38.12 -33.56
CA PRO A 841 -18.21 38.62 -32.50
C PRO A 841 -17.86 38.00 -31.14
N TRP A 842 -18.17 38.72 -30.07
CA TRP A 842 -17.90 38.32 -28.69
C TRP A 842 -19.01 38.80 -27.74
N ALA A 843 -19.00 38.36 -26.49
CA ALA A 843 -20.17 38.33 -25.60
C ALA A 843 -20.66 39.69 -25.03
N ASP A 844 -20.30 40.82 -25.63
CA ASP A 844 -20.78 42.16 -25.25
C ASP A 844 -22.13 42.55 -25.90
N GLY A 845 -22.72 41.65 -26.70
CA GLY A 845 -24.08 41.76 -27.24
C GLY A 845 -24.67 40.37 -27.56
N PRO A 846 -25.98 40.26 -27.89
CA PRO A 846 -26.88 41.36 -28.25
C PRO A 846 -27.55 42.10 -27.08
N MET A 847 -27.49 41.61 -25.83
CA MET A 847 -27.94 42.41 -24.67
C MET A 847 -26.82 43.30 -24.15
N ALA A 848 -27.13 44.57 -23.87
CA ALA A 848 -26.19 45.57 -23.39
C ALA A 848 -25.86 45.39 -21.90
N LEU A 849 -24.59 45.59 -21.57
CA LEU A 849 -24.07 45.48 -20.20
C LEU A 849 -24.33 46.77 -19.40
N ILE A 850 -24.63 46.60 -18.11
CA ILE A 850 -24.93 47.65 -17.16
C ILE A 850 -23.64 48.36 -16.73
N ILE A 851 -23.64 49.70 -16.73
CA ILE A 851 -22.57 50.49 -16.12
C ILE A 851 -22.77 50.54 -14.61
N THR A 852 -21.72 50.32 -13.81
CA THR A 852 -21.90 50.21 -12.36
C THR A 852 -22.15 51.57 -11.68
N PRO A 853 -23.17 51.68 -10.79
CA PRO A 853 -23.47 52.93 -10.08
C PRO A 853 -22.31 53.56 -9.30
N GLN A 854 -21.36 52.77 -8.78
CA GLN A 854 -20.16 53.31 -8.11
C GLN A 854 -19.09 53.79 -9.10
N PHE A 855 -18.95 53.17 -10.28
CA PHE A 855 -18.09 53.69 -11.33
C PHE A 855 -18.64 55.02 -11.87
N GLU A 856 -19.96 55.14 -12.02
CA GLU A 856 -20.58 56.38 -12.48
C GLU A 856 -20.60 57.47 -11.38
N THR A 857 -21.35 57.24 -10.29
CA THR A 857 -21.67 58.28 -9.29
C THR A 857 -20.55 58.57 -8.28
N LYS A 858 -19.55 57.67 -8.19
CA LYS A 858 -18.45 57.68 -7.19
C LYS A 858 -18.90 57.63 -5.71
N LYS A 859 -20.18 57.35 -5.41
CA LYS A 859 -20.68 57.21 -4.03
C LYS A 859 -20.28 55.85 -3.42
N THR A 860 -20.29 55.78 -2.09
CA THR A 860 -19.92 54.57 -1.32
C THR A 860 -20.95 54.18 -0.26
N ASP A 861 -22.16 54.73 -0.35
CA ASP A 861 -23.23 54.43 0.59
C ASP A 861 -23.72 52.99 0.47
N LEU A 862 -24.51 52.56 1.47
CA LEU A 862 -25.06 51.21 1.60
C LEU A 862 -25.75 50.71 0.33
N PHE A 863 -26.57 51.54 -0.30
CA PHE A 863 -27.50 51.14 -1.35
C PHE A 863 -26.88 51.29 -2.74
N THR A 864 -26.10 52.36 -3.01
CA THR A 864 -25.31 52.46 -4.24
C THR A 864 -24.25 51.35 -4.33
N THR A 865 -23.66 50.94 -3.20
CA THR A 865 -22.75 49.79 -3.14
C THR A 865 -23.51 48.46 -3.35
N GLY A 866 -24.71 48.32 -2.81
CA GLY A 866 -25.59 47.17 -3.05
C GLY A 866 -25.92 46.99 -4.53
N ALA A 867 -26.45 48.05 -5.17
CA ALA A 867 -26.77 48.10 -6.59
C ALA A 867 -25.55 47.82 -7.49
N THR A 868 -24.36 48.29 -7.13
CA THR A 868 -23.13 48.00 -7.89
C THR A 868 -22.73 46.54 -7.83
N HIS A 869 -22.86 45.89 -6.67
CA HIS A 869 -22.65 44.45 -6.60
C HIS A 869 -23.68 43.70 -7.45
N MET A 870 -24.94 44.14 -7.45
CA MET A 870 -26.01 43.57 -8.25
C MET A 870 -25.73 43.65 -9.76
N ALA A 871 -25.38 44.83 -10.26
CA ALA A 871 -25.02 45.07 -11.66
C ALA A 871 -23.88 44.16 -12.16
N LEU A 872 -22.96 43.77 -11.27
CA LEU A 872 -21.86 42.88 -11.59
C LEU A 872 -22.23 41.38 -11.53
N LEU A 873 -23.27 40.97 -10.78
CA LEU A 873 -23.92 39.66 -11.01
C LEU A 873 -24.62 39.66 -12.39
N HIS A 874 -25.41 40.70 -12.64
CA HIS A 874 -26.23 40.87 -13.84
C HIS A 874 -25.39 40.82 -15.12
N ASN A 875 -24.28 41.56 -15.18
CA ASN A 875 -23.36 41.53 -16.32
C ASN A 875 -22.80 40.14 -16.65
N SER A 876 -22.65 39.24 -15.67
CA SER A 876 -22.26 37.85 -15.94
C SER A 876 -23.43 36.99 -16.45
N ILE A 877 -24.67 37.31 -16.08
CA ILE A 877 -25.87 36.64 -16.59
C ILE A 877 -26.10 37.04 -18.06
N LEU A 878 -26.00 38.33 -18.35
CA LEU A 878 -26.11 38.90 -19.71
C LEU A 878 -25.02 38.34 -20.62
N ARG A 879 -23.76 38.30 -20.16
CA ARG A 879 -22.66 37.64 -20.89
C ARG A 879 -22.84 36.14 -21.08
N GLY A 880 -23.49 35.47 -20.13
CA GLY A 880 -23.91 34.07 -20.27
C GLY A 880 -24.84 33.88 -21.47
N TYR A 881 -25.92 34.67 -21.55
CA TYR A 881 -26.86 34.69 -22.68
C TYR A 881 -26.15 35.04 -24.00
N ASN A 882 -25.37 36.12 -24.01
CA ASN A 882 -24.64 36.58 -25.19
C ASN A 882 -23.67 35.50 -25.72
N SER A 883 -22.97 34.78 -24.83
CA SER A 883 -22.08 33.66 -25.17
C SER A 883 -22.84 32.47 -25.76
N ILE A 884 -24.05 32.17 -25.28
CA ILE A 884 -24.94 31.11 -25.82
C ILE A 884 -25.45 31.53 -27.20
N TYR A 885 -25.96 32.76 -27.34
CA TYR A 885 -26.55 33.30 -28.56
C TYR A 885 -25.57 33.27 -29.74
N HIS A 886 -24.31 33.64 -29.49
CA HIS A 886 -23.25 33.63 -30.51
C HIS A 886 -22.71 32.23 -30.82
N GLN A 887 -22.64 31.31 -29.87
CA GLN A 887 -22.05 29.98 -30.13
C GLN A 887 -23.02 28.96 -30.72
N ALA A 888 -24.31 29.07 -30.42
CA ALA A 888 -25.32 28.07 -30.80
C ALA A 888 -25.23 27.59 -32.28
N PRO A 889 -25.03 28.47 -33.30
CA PRO A 889 -24.98 28.04 -34.71
C PRO A 889 -23.73 27.24 -35.11
N HIS A 890 -22.72 27.11 -34.24
CA HIS A 890 -21.39 26.57 -34.60
C HIS A 890 -20.98 25.36 -33.75
N VAL A 891 -21.88 24.85 -32.89
CA VAL A 891 -21.64 23.71 -32.00
C VAL A 891 -21.55 22.42 -32.82
N GLN A 892 -20.48 21.65 -32.64
CA GLN A 892 -20.27 20.35 -33.31
C GLN A 892 -21.12 19.25 -32.66
N GLU A 893 -21.36 18.13 -33.33
CA GLU A 893 -22.20 17.04 -32.79
C GLU A 893 -21.73 16.53 -31.42
N ASP A 894 -20.44 16.18 -31.31
CA ASP A 894 -19.79 15.73 -30.06
C ASP A 894 -19.82 16.78 -28.93
N ASP A 895 -20.08 18.04 -29.27
CA ASP A 895 -20.12 19.18 -28.36
C ASP A 895 -21.52 19.49 -27.81
N LYS A 896 -22.58 18.92 -28.40
CA LYS A 896 -23.97 19.30 -28.10
C LYS A 896 -24.38 19.01 -26.65
N GLU A 897 -23.96 17.89 -26.05
CA GLU A 897 -24.34 17.56 -24.66
C GLU A 897 -23.78 18.59 -23.67
N ASP A 898 -22.49 18.91 -23.77
CA ASP A 898 -21.86 19.92 -22.91
C ASP A 898 -22.40 21.32 -23.18
N PHE A 899 -22.79 21.65 -24.42
CA PHE A 899 -23.42 22.94 -24.75
C PHE A 899 -24.83 23.07 -24.15
N ILE A 900 -25.67 22.03 -24.28
CA ILE A 900 -26.99 21.98 -23.65
C ILE A 900 -26.83 22.06 -22.12
N GLY A 901 -25.87 21.34 -21.55
CA GLY A 901 -25.53 21.40 -20.14
C GLY A 901 -25.09 22.80 -19.69
N TYR A 902 -24.30 23.51 -20.50
CA TYR A 902 -23.89 24.90 -20.26
C TYR A 902 -25.07 25.88 -20.30
N ALA A 903 -25.95 25.75 -21.30
CA ALA A 903 -27.14 26.59 -21.44
C ALA A 903 -28.19 26.34 -20.33
N LEU A 904 -28.35 25.10 -19.88
CA LEU A 904 -29.17 24.78 -18.71
C LEU A 904 -28.57 25.31 -17.40
N THR A 905 -27.23 25.39 -17.29
CA THR A 905 -26.57 26.06 -16.15
C THR A 905 -26.84 27.57 -16.14
N TRP A 906 -26.88 28.24 -17.29
CA TRP A 906 -27.32 29.64 -17.38
C TRP A 906 -28.75 29.82 -16.84
N TYR A 907 -29.71 29.05 -17.35
CA TYR A 907 -31.10 29.10 -16.86
C TYR A 907 -31.19 28.88 -15.34
N LYS A 908 -30.40 27.92 -14.80
CA LYS A 908 -30.36 27.60 -13.37
C LYS A 908 -29.84 28.77 -12.52
N PHE A 909 -28.86 29.52 -13.03
CA PHE A 909 -28.39 30.75 -12.39
C PHE A 909 -29.51 31.79 -12.38
N VAL A 910 -30.08 32.12 -13.55
CA VAL A 910 -31.15 33.13 -13.67
C VAL A 910 -32.33 32.85 -12.74
N LYS A 911 -32.86 31.61 -12.73
CA LYS A 911 -34.01 31.31 -11.86
C LYS A 911 -33.66 31.46 -10.39
N SER A 912 -32.52 30.91 -9.95
CA SER A 912 -32.09 30.98 -8.55
C SER A 912 -31.60 32.37 -8.12
N HIS A 913 -31.45 33.30 -9.06
CA HIS A 913 -31.21 34.72 -8.82
C HIS A 913 -32.52 35.37 -8.35
N HIS A 914 -33.54 35.45 -9.23
CA HIS A 914 -34.83 36.07 -8.91
C HIS A 914 -35.60 35.38 -7.76
N ASP A 915 -35.55 34.03 -7.69
CA ASP A 915 -36.15 33.28 -6.58
C ASP A 915 -35.63 33.78 -5.21
N ASP A 916 -34.33 34.08 -5.11
CA ASP A 916 -33.68 34.49 -3.86
C ASP A 916 -33.80 36.01 -3.61
N GLU A 917 -34.16 36.80 -4.62
CA GLU A 917 -34.39 38.25 -4.50
C GLU A 917 -35.75 38.50 -3.87
N GLU A 918 -36.80 37.88 -4.39
CA GLU A 918 -38.15 37.96 -3.83
C GLU A 918 -38.23 37.32 -2.42
N GLU A 919 -37.73 36.08 -2.27
CA GLU A 919 -37.77 35.35 -0.99
C GLU A 919 -36.95 36.02 0.12
N VAL A 920 -35.85 36.73 -0.22
CA VAL A 920 -34.83 37.08 0.77
C VAL A 920 -34.34 38.53 0.68
N LEU A 921 -34.07 39.08 -0.51
CA LEU A 921 -33.49 40.42 -0.61
C LEU A 921 -34.55 41.52 -0.39
N PHE A 922 -35.59 41.53 -1.23
CA PHE A 922 -36.63 42.55 -1.20
C PHE A 922 -37.33 42.58 0.16
N THR A 923 -37.79 41.40 0.62
CA THR A 923 -38.40 41.24 1.96
C THR A 923 -37.54 41.86 3.08
N LYS A 924 -36.21 41.67 3.08
CA LYS A 924 -35.33 42.23 4.11
C LYS A 924 -35.10 43.74 3.97
N VAL A 925 -35.08 44.26 2.75
CA VAL A 925 -34.97 45.70 2.50
C VAL A 925 -36.28 46.40 2.88
N GLU A 926 -37.43 45.80 2.57
CA GLU A 926 -38.75 46.25 3.02
C GLU A 926 -38.85 46.28 4.56
N GLU A 927 -38.37 45.24 5.25
CA GLU A 927 -38.32 45.18 6.71
C GLU A 927 -37.37 46.23 7.31
N LEU A 928 -36.16 46.36 6.75
CA LEU A 928 -35.14 47.33 7.18
C LEU A 928 -35.62 48.78 7.05
N LEU A 929 -36.31 49.09 5.95
CA LEU A 929 -36.87 50.41 5.68
C LEU A 929 -38.28 50.56 6.27
N GLY A 930 -38.90 49.50 6.81
CA GLY A 930 -40.28 49.50 7.28
C GLY A 930 -41.27 50.07 6.26
N ASP A 931 -41.11 49.69 4.99
CA ASP A 931 -41.96 50.08 3.85
C ASP A 931 -41.99 48.94 2.83
N LYS A 932 -43.20 48.48 2.48
CA LYS A 932 -43.41 47.33 1.57
C LYS A 932 -43.66 47.71 0.12
N THR A 933 -43.80 48.99 -0.19
CA THR A 933 -44.16 49.46 -1.55
C THR A 933 -42.94 49.63 -2.47
N VAL A 934 -41.73 49.45 -1.91
CA VAL A 934 -40.45 49.78 -2.54
C VAL A 934 -40.18 48.99 -3.84
N PHE A 935 -40.63 47.73 -3.92
CA PHE A 935 -40.37 46.84 -5.06
C PHE A 935 -41.62 46.55 -5.92
N ASP A 936 -42.74 47.27 -5.72
CA ASP A 936 -44.03 47.09 -6.43
C ASP A 936 -43.93 47.18 -7.96
N LYS A 937 -42.86 47.78 -8.49
CA LYS A 937 -42.52 47.83 -9.92
C LYS A 937 -41.71 46.60 -10.33
N THR A 938 -40.65 46.29 -9.60
CA THR A 938 -39.73 45.17 -9.83
C THR A 938 -40.45 43.82 -9.90
N TYR A 939 -41.36 43.53 -8.97
CA TYR A 939 -42.16 42.28 -8.97
C TYR A 939 -42.98 42.08 -10.28
N LYS A 940 -43.37 43.16 -10.96
CA LYS A 940 -44.12 43.10 -12.25
C LYS A 940 -43.18 42.97 -13.45
N GLU A 941 -41.95 43.45 -13.32
CA GLU A 941 -40.90 43.30 -14.33
C GLU A 941 -40.36 41.87 -14.34
N HIS A 942 -40.29 41.21 -13.17
CA HIS A 942 -40.03 39.77 -13.05
C HIS A 942 -41.02 38.93 -13.88
N GLU A 943 -42.32 39.14 -13.68
CA GLU A 943 -43.38 38.35 -14.35
C GLU A 943 -43.27 38.39 -15.89
N ALA A 944 -42.82 39.52 -16.45
CA ALA A 944 -42.83 39.80 -17.89
C ALA A 944 -41.98 38.84 -18.74
N PHE A 945 -40.82 38.38 -18.25
CA PHE A 945 -39.91 37.51 -19.02
C PHE A 945 -39.97 36.03 -18.60
N LEU A 946 -40.54 35.69 -17.44
CA LEU A 946 -40.57 34.31 -16.90
C LEU A 946 -41.15 33.28 -17.88
N LYS A 947 -42.12 33.68 -18.70
CA LYS A 947 -42.72 32.80 -19.73
C LYS A 947 -41.72 32.35 -20.78
N GLY A 948 -40.93 33.27 -21.35
CA GLY A 948 -39.91 32.92 -22.35
C GLY A 948 -38.73 32.17 -21.74
N LEU A 949 -38.37 32.49 -20.49
CA LEU A 949 -37.37 31.74 -19.73
C LEU A 949 -37.81 30.29 -19.43
N ALA A 950 -39.11 30.06 -19.23
CA ALA A 950 -39.68 28.72 -19.10
C ALA A 950 -39.67 27.95 -20.44
N GLU A 951 -39.99 28.61 -21.56
CA GLU A 951 -39.89 28.03 -22.92
C GLU A 951 -38.44 27.61 -23.24
N PHE A 952 -37.46 28.43 -22.87
CA PHE A 952 -36.02 28.13 -23.03
C PHE A 952 -35.61 26.84 -22.32
N LYS A 953 -36.02 26.66 -21.06
CA LYS A 953 -35.77 25.42 -20.31
C LYS A 953 -36.52 24.24 -20.92
N ALA A 954 -37.81 24.42 -21.24
CA ALA A 954 -38.65 23.36 -21.77
C ALA A 954 -38.06 22.79 -23.06
N TYR A 955 -37.60 23.63 -23.98
CA TYR A 955 -36.90 23.22 -25.19
C TYR A 955 -35.64 22.38 -24.87
N LEU A 956 -34.66 22.96 -24.16
CA LEU A 956 -33.37 22.31 -23.90
C LEU A 956 -33.44 21.04 -23.04
N SER A 957 -34.51 20.84 -22.26
CA SER A 957 -34.67 19.67 -21.36
C SER A 957 -35.66 18.61 -21.88
N THR A 958 -36.26 18.80 -23.05
CA THR A 958 -37.14 17.79 -23.69
C THR A 958 -36.58 17.23 -25.00
N LEU A 959 -35.38 17.66 -25.42
CA LEU A 959 -34.62 16.99 -26.48
C LEU A 959 -34.34 15.53 -26.08
N GLN A 960 -34.81 14.58 -26.90
CA GLN A 960 -34.61 13.13 -26.67
C GLN A 960 -33.14 12.71 -26.80
N GLU A 961 -32.37 13.41 -27.63
CA GLU A 961 -30.94 13.22 -27.85
C GLU A 961 -30.29 14.59 -28.05
N PRO A 962 -29.00 14.77 -27.72
CA PRO A 962 -28.28 16.02 -28.00
C PRO A 962 -28.30 16.40 -29.49
N SER A 963 -28.24 15.40 -30.38
CA SER A 963 -28.29 15.51 -31.85
C SER A 963 -29.41 16.43 -32.35
N HIS A 964 -30.60 16.37 -31.75
CA HIS A 964 -31.79 17.15 -32.09
C HIS A 964 -31.73 18.65 -31.72
N PHE A 965 -30.61 19.14 -31.18
CA PHE A 965 -30.41 20.56 -30.91
C PHE A 965 -30.44 21.42 -32.18
N SER A 966 -31.24 22.49 -32.17
CA SER A 966 -31.38 23.48 -33.24
C SER A 966 -31.06 24.89 -32.73
N ALA A 967 -29.99 25.46 -33.28
CA ALA A 967 -29.53 26.80 -32.96
C ALA A 967 -30.54 27.90 -33.33
N ALA A 968 -31.28 27.71 -34.43
CA ALA A 968 -32.28 28.65 -34.91
C ALA A 968 -33.47 28.74 -33.93
N GLU A 969 -33.93 27.60 -33.43
CA GLU A 969 -35.04 27.54 -32.46
C GLU A 969 -34.62 28.09 -31.09
N LEU A 970 -33.40 27.79 -30.63
CA LEU A 970 -32.88 28.40 -29.40
C LEU A 970 -32.83 29.93 -29.51
N ARG A 971 -32.30 30.47 -30.63
CA ARG A 971 -32.24 31.93 -30.86
C ARG A 971 -33.63 32.55 -31.03
N ARG A 972 -34.61 31.83 -31.61
CA ARG A 972 -36.03 32.26 -31.62
C ARG A 972 -36.54 32.43 -30.20
N ILE A 973 -36.42 31.40 -29.37
CA ILE A 973 -36.92 31.41 -27.98
C ILE A 973 -36.27 32.53 -27.18
N MET A 974 -34.93 32.65 -27.26
CA MET A 974 -34.16 33.73 -26.62
C MET A 974 -34.71 35.12 -26.98
N SER A 975 -35.02 35.37 -28.26
CA SER A 975 -35.56 36.67 -28.70
C SER A 975 -36.95 37.02 -28.13
N THR A 976 -37.74 36.04 -27.64
CA THR A 976 -39.10 36.29 -27.13
C THR A 976 -39.12 37.08 -25.82
N PHE A 977 -38.04 37.03 -25.04
CA PHE A 977 -37.96 37.66 -23.73
C PHE A 977 -36.80 38.66 -23.60
N GLN A 978 -35.92 38.77 -24.59
CA GLN A 978 -34.68 39.54 -24.52
C GLN A 978 -34.89 40.96 -23.98
N THR A 979 -35.78 41.75 -24.59
CA THR A 979 -35.96 43.16 -24.21
C THR A 979 -36.49 43.33 -22.80
N ALA A 980 -37.53 42.58 -22.40
CA ALA A 980 -38.08 42.66 -21.04
C ALA A 980 -37.09 42.17 -19.96
N PHE A 981 -36.20 41.24 -20.33
CA PHE A 981 -35.11 40.76 -19.48
C PHE A 981 -34.02 41.83 -19.32
N GLU A 982 -33.61 42.46 -20.43
CA GLU A 982 -32.64 43.55 -20.43
C GLU A 982 -33.16 44.77 -19.64
N ASP A 983 -34.39 45.22 -19.92
CA ASP A 983 -35.05 46.34 -19.23
C ASP A 983 -35.12 46.12 -17.71
N HIS A 984 -35.53 44.93 -17.26
CA HIS A 984 -35.58 44.57 -15.84
C HIS A 984 -34.20 44.61 -15.17
N PHE A 985 -33.20 43.94 -15.78
CA PHE A 985 -31.87 43.79 -15.21
C PHE A 985 -31.13 45.14 -15.06
N HIS A 986 -31.52 46.18 -15.80
CA HIS A 986 -31.06 47.56 -15.59
C HIS A 986 -31.95 48.31 -14.58
N SER A 987 -33.29 48.24 -14.74
CA SER A 987 -34.30 48.92 -13.90
C SER A 987 -34.18 48.66 -12.39
N GLU A 988 -33.83 47.43 -12.00
CA GLU A 988 -33.66 47.09 -10.60
C GLU A 988 -32.45 47.80 -9.95
N ILE A 989 -31.36 47.95 -10.69
CA ILE A 989 -30.12 48.57 -10.22
C ILE A 989 -30.36 50.02 -9.81
N ASP A 990 -31.06 50.77 -10.66
CA ASP A 990 -31.49 52.15 -10.37
C ASP A 990 -32.43 52.20 -9.17
N THR A 991 -33.37 51.25 -9.09
CA THR A 991 -34.34 51.15 -7.99
C THR A 991 -33.64 50.92 -6.65
N ILE A 992 -32.68 49.99 -6.57
CA ILE A 992 -31.90 49.73 -5.35
C ILE A 992 -30.99 50.92 -5.01
N ALA A 993 -30.32 51.52 -6.00
CA ALA A 993 -29.42 52.67 -5.77
C ALA A 993 -30.17 53.89 -5.22
N ALA A 994 -31.41 54.13 -5.67
CA ALA A 994 -32.24 55.24 -5.21
C ALA A 994 -32.54 55.21 -3.69
N LEU A 995 -32.57 54.01 -3.09
CA LEU A 995 -32.88 53.80 -1.66
C LEU A 995 -31.87 54.44 -0.70
N ALA A 996 -30.68 54.81 -1.20
CA ALA A 996 -29.70 55.64 -0.49
C ALA A 996 -30.30 56.93 0.09
N ASN A 997 -31.36 57.45 -0.54
CA ASN A 997 -32.01 58.70 -0.18
C ASN A 997 -33.31 58.49 0.65
N HIS A 998 -33.67 57.25 0.99
CA HIS A 998 -34.92 56.94 1.69
C HIS A 998 -34.89 57.49 3.14
N PRO A 999 -35.97 58.12 3.67
CA PRO A 999 -35.93 58.79 4.98
C PRO A 999 -35.61 57.88 6.18
N LYS A 1000 -35.83 56.56 6.05
CA LYS A 1000 -35.51 55.53 7.05
C LYS A 1000 -34.24 54.73 6.70
N ALA A 1001 -33.49 55.11 5.66
CA ALA A 1001 -32.23 54.44 5.31
C ALA A 1001 -31.25 54.48 6.51
N PRO A 1002 -30.64 53.35 6.90
CA PRO A 1002 -29.62 53.33 7.94
C PRO A 1002 -28.44 54.25 7.59
N ARG A 1003 -28.02 55.09 8.53
CA ARG A 1003 -26.92 56.04 8.32
C ARG A 1003 -25.57 55.33 8.37
N GLU A 1004 -24.62 55.75 7.53
CA GLU A 1004 -23.28 55.17 7.52
C GLU A 1004 -22.63 55.16 8.91
N GLY A 1005 -21.94 54.07 9.22
CA GLY A 1005 -21.27 53.86 10.50
C GLY A 1005 -22.17 53.41 11.66
N THR A 1006 -23.50 53.40 11.52
CA THR A 1006 -24.37 52.82 12.57
C THR A 1006 -24.39 51.28 12.51
N PRO A 1007 -24.71 50.59 13.63
CA PRO A 1007 -24.81 49.12 13.65
C PRO A 1007 -25.81 48.57 12.64
N GLU A 1008 -26.90 49.30 12.39
CA GLU A 1008 -27.98 48.91 11.47
C GLU A 1008 -27.51 48.98 10.02
N ALA A 1009 -26.74 50.01 9.64
CA ALA A 1009 -26.13 50.10 8.31
C ALA A 1009 -25.06 49.02 8.09
N ALA A 1010 -24.27 48.71 9.12
CA ALA A 1010 -23.31 47.61 9.08
C ALA A 1010 -24.02 46.24 8.93
N ALA A 1011 -25.10 46.01 9.67
CA ALA A 1011 -25.92 44.80 9.58
C ALA A 1011 -26.59 44.67 8.20
N ALA A 1012 -27.15 45.75 7.66
CA ALA A 1012 -27.72 45.79 6.31
C ALA A 1012 -26.65 45.51 5.24
N SER A 1013 -25.47 46.15 5.32
CA SER A 1013 -24.37 45.90 4.38
C SER A 1013 -23.89 44.45 4.42
N ALA A 1014 -23.88 43.83 5.62
CA ALA A 1014 -23.61 42.42 5.78
C ALA A 1014 -24.74 41.54 5.20
N ALA A 1015 -26.01 41.94 5.31
CA ALA A 1015 -27.14 41.24 4.71
C ALA A 1015 -27.05 41.22 3.17
N PHE A 1016 -26.84 42.37 2.50
CA PHE A 1016 -26.63 42.45 1.05
C PHE A 1016 -25.44 41.58 0.59
N LYS A 1017 -24.29 41.65 1.28
CA LYS A 1017 -23.09 40.85 0.96
C LYS A 1017 -23.26 39.36 1.23
N SER A 1018 -24.09 38.99 2.21
CA SER A 1018 -24.45 37.59 2.50
C SER A 1018 -25.42 37.05 1.45
N TRP A 1019 -26.45 37.82 1.09
CA TRP A 1019 -27.44 37.48 0.08
C TRP A 1019 -26.76 37.12 -1.25
N GLY A 1020 -26.07 38.05 -1.92
CA GLY A 1020 -25.51 37.78 -3.26
C GLY A 1020 -24.44 36.69 -3.31
N LYS A 1021 -23.86 36.32 -2.15
CA LYS A 1021 -23.03 35.11 -2.02
C LYS A 1021 -23.91 33.84 -1.94
N ASN A 1022 -24.94 33.87 -1.10
CA ASN A 1022 -25.87 32.76 -0.92
C ASN A 1022 -26.59 32.45 -2.24
N THR A 1023 -27.09 33.44 -2.96
CA THR A 1023 -27.80 33.32 -4.25
C THR A 1023 -27.04 32.42 -5.25
N VAL A 1024 -25.79 32.76 -5.60
CA VAL A 1024 -24.99 31.97 -6.57
C VAL A 1024 -24.63 30.58 -6.03
N THR A 1025 -24.50 30.42 -4.70
CA THR A 1025 -24.16 29.11 -4.08
C THR A 1025 -25.37 28.20 -3.86
N LYS A 1026 -26.58 28.77 -3.62
CA LYS A 1026 -27.91 28.16 -3.63
C LYS A 1026 -28.23 27.64 -5.03
N ALA A 1027 -27.90 28.44 -6.05
CA ALA A 1027 -27.99 28.05 -7.46
C ALA A 1027 -27.09 26.85 -7.79
N GLY A 1028 -25.83 26.85 -7.33
CA GLY A 1028 -24.99 25.65 -7.32
C GLY A 1028 -23.48 25.90 -7.37
N THR A 1029 -22.73 25.20 -6.52
CA THR A 1029 -21.29 25.45 -6.31
C THR A 1029 -20.37 24.77 -7.34
N THR A 1030 -20.81 23.67 -7.97
CA THR A 1030 -20.04 22.94 -9.00
C THR A 1030 -20.42 23.31 -10.44
N ASP A 1031 -21.54 24.02 -10.64
CA ASP A 1031 -22.03 24.45 -11.94
C ASP A 1031 -22.21 25.97 -12.05
N VAL A 1032 -23.09 26.57 -11.26
CA VAL A 1032 -23.43 27.99 -11.39
C VAL A 1032 -22.29 28.92 -10.95
N VAL A 1033 -21.58 28.61 -9.86
CA VAL A 1033 -20.42 29.42 -9.42
C VAL A 1033 -19.28 29.42 -10.46
N PRO A 1034 -18.85 28.28 -11.05
CA PRO A 1034 -17.95 28.27 -12.20
C PRO A 1034 -18.49 29.06 -13.41
N PHE A 1035 -19.77 28.88 -13.78
CA PHE A 1035 -20.41 29.59 -14.89
C PHE A 1035 -20.32 31.11 -14.73
N PHE A 1036 -20.65 31.61 -13.54
CA PHE A 1036 -20.56 33.04 -13.18
C PHE A 1036 -19.11 33.55 -13.28
N LEU A 1037 -18.17 32.89 -12.60
CA LEU A 1037 -16.79 33.37 -12.50
C LEU A 1037 -16.01 33.32 -13.82
N MET A 1038 -16.47 32.55 -14.81
CA MET A 1038 -15.91 32.46 -16.18
C MET A 1038 -16.73 33.23 -17.24
N ASN A 1039 -17.81 33.92 -16.87
CA ASN A 1039 -18.50 34.88 -17.76
C ASN A 1039 -18.36 36.34 -17.29
N LEU A 1040 -17.88 36.57 -16.07
CA LEU A 1040 -17.52 37.88 -15.54
C LEU A 1040 -16.16 38.37 -16.08
N ASP A 1041 -16.13 39.57 -16.68
CA ASP A 1041 -14.88 40.22 -17.10
C ASP A 1041 -14.02 40.68 -15.92
N ARG A 1042 -12.75 40.94 -16.20
CA ARG A 1042 -11.82 41.67 -15.32
C ARG A 1042 -11.18 42.89 -16.00
N GLY A 1043 -11.35 43.07 -17.30
CA GLY A 1043 -10.99 44.29 -18.05
C GLY A 1043 -12.10 45.33 -18.13
N ALA A 1044 -13.34 44.97 -17.82
CA ALA A 1044 -14.49 45.89 -17.84
C ALA A 1044 -14.27 47.12 -16.95
N GLU A 1045 -14.81 48.27 -17.38
CA GLU A 1045 -14.71 49.57 -16.71
C GLU A 1045 -13.26 49.94 -16.33
N GLY A 1046 -12.33 49.75 -17.27
CA GLY A 1046 -10.90 50.01 -17.09
C GLY A 1046 -10.21 49.08 -16.07
N GLY A 1047 -10.85 47.97 -15.73
CA GLY A 1047 -10.39 47.05 -14.70
C GLY A 1047 -10.70 47.50 -13.26
N MET A 1048 -11.61 48.47 -13.04
CA MET A 1048 -12.07 48.83 -11.69
C MET A 1048 -12.55 47.59 -10.91
N TRP A 1049 -13.26 46.70 -11.59
CA TRP A 1049 -13.81 45.46 -11.05
C TRP A 1049 -12.92 44.24 -11.26
N ALA A 1050 -11.65 44.42 -11.65
CA ALA A 1050 -10.68 43.32 -11.81
C ALA A 1050 -10.45 42.48 -10.53
N HIS A 1051 -10.87 42.99 -9.38
CA HIS A 1051 -10.82 42.36 -8.06
C HIS A 1051 -12.20 42.10 -7.45
N TRP A 1052 -13.27 42.26 -8.24
CA TRP A 1052 -14.64 41.90 -7.88
C TRP A 1052 -15.04 40.56 -8.55
N PRO A 1053 -15.89 39.72 -7.91
CA PRO A 1053 -16.23 39.79 -6.49
C PRO A 1053 -14.95 39.63 -5.64
N PRO A 1054 -14.89 40.18 -4.41
CA PRO A 1054 -13.69 40.23 -3.57
C PRO A 1054 -13.33 38.85 -2.96
N ILE A 1055 -13.18 37.86 -3.83
CA ILE A 1055 -12.82 36.48 -3.53
C ILE A 1055 -11.28 36.39 -3.67
N PRO A 1056 -10.55 35.98 -2.61
CA PRO A 1056 -9.11 35.73 -2.70
C PRO A 1056 -8.76 34.83 -3.89
N ALA A 1057 -7.70 35.18 -4.63
CA ALA A 1057 -7.35 34.49 -5.88
C ALA A 1057 -7.25 32.96 -5.76
N PRO A 1058 -6.73 32.35 -4.67
CA PRO A 1058 -6.75 30.89 -4.49
C PRO A 1058 -8.16 30.30 -4.32
N ILE A 1059 -9.10 31.05 -3.75
CA ILE A 1059 -10.51 30.63 -3.61
C ILE A 1059 -11.24 30.78 -4.94
N LYS A 1060 -11.02 31.88 -5.69
CA LYS A 1060 -11.55 32.01 -7.07
C LYS A 1060 -10.99 30.90 -7.97
N TRP A 1061 -9.69 30.61 -7.85
CA TRP A 1061 -9.06 29.48 -8.53
C TRP A 1061 -9.70 28.15 -8.12
N GLY A 1062 -9.90 27.87 -6.83
CA GLY A 1062 -10.54 26.63 -6.37
C GLY A 1062 -11.98 26.46 -6.86
N LEU A 1063 -12.79 27.52 -6.80
CA LEU A 1063 -14.17 27.47 -7.30
C LEU A 1063 -14.21 27.20 -8.82
N VAL A 1064 -13.39 27.90 -9.60
CA VAL A 1064 -13.34 27.71 -11.05
C VAL A 1064 -12.72 26.36 -11.44
N ASN A 1065 -11.63 25.95 -10.79
CA ASN A 1065 -10.73 24.89 -11.27
C ASN A 1065 -10.84 23.55 -10.54
N ILE A 1066 -11.35 23.55 -9.30
CA ILE A 1066 -11.70 22.32 -8.56
C ILE A 1066 -13.21 22.07 -8.65
N ALA A 1067 -14.07 23.01 -8.29
CA ALA A 1067 -15.51 22.77 -8.35
C ALA A 1067 -16.00 22.65 -9.81
N GLY A 1068 -15.43 23.44 -10.72
CA GLY A 1068 -15.65 23.30 -12.16
C GLY A 1068 -15.11 21.99 -12.77
N SER A 1069 -14.19 21.26 -12.13
CA SER A 1069 -13.71 19.98 -12.68
C SER A 1069 -14.77 18.87 -12.69
N TRP A 1070 -15.92 19.10 -12.05
CA TRP A 1070 -17.06 18.17 -12.01
C TRP A 1070 -17.85 18.12 -13.32
N TYR A 1071 -17.93 19.24 -14.04
CA TYR A 1071 -18.58 19.38 -15.34
C TYR A 1071 -17.60 19.96 -16.37
N SER A 1072 -16.37 19.42 -16.37
CA SER A 1072 -15.20 19.99 -17.06
C SER A 1072 -15.43 20.37 -18.53
N GLY A 1073 -16.27 19.60 -19.23
CA GLY A 1073 -16.57 19.81 -20.65
C GLY A 1073 -17.35 21.11 -20.92
N ARG A 1074 -18.42 21.38 -20.17
CA ARG A 1074 -19.31 22.56 -20.32
C ARG A 1074 -18.56 23.89 -20.35
N TRP A 1075 -17.42 23.96 -19.67
CA TRP A 1075 -16.64 25.19 -19.53
C TRP A 1075 -15.85 25.59 -20.77
N ARG A 1076 -15.91 24.82 -21.88
CA ARG A 1076 -15.40 25.32 -23.18
C ARG A 1076 -16.27 26.42 -23.80
N PHE A 1077 -17.51 26.60 -23.36
CA PHE A 1077 -18.45 27.60 -23.90
C PHE A 1077 -18.54 28.93 -23.11
N THR A 1078 -17.79 29.09 -22.01
CA THR A 1078 -17.74 30.38 -21.27
C THR A 1078 -17.05 31.47 -22.07
N SER A 1079 -17.51 32.73 -21.93
CA SER A 1079 -16.96 33.89 -22.66
C SER A 1079 -15.56 34.32 -22.23
N CYS A 1080 -15.19 34.03 -20.98
CA CYS A 1080 -13.85 34.25 -20.43
C CYS A 1080 -13.16 32.92 -20.07
N ASP A 1081 -11.84 32.99 -19.87
CA ASP A 1081 -11.04 31.88 -19.35
C ASP A 1081 -11.16 31.71 -17.82
N ALA A 1082 -10.46 30.72 -17.28
CA ALA A 1082 -10.43 30.46 -15.84
C ALA A 1082 -9.84 31.61 -14.98
N ASN A 1083 -9.21 32.61 -15.60
CA ASN A 1083 -8.66 33.79 -14.95
C ASN A 1083 -9.61 35.00 -15.01
N GLY A 1084 -10.73 34.91 -15.73
CA GLY A 1084 -11.62 36.03 -16.05
C GLY A 1084 -11.07 36.96 -17.15
N ARG A 1085 -10.28 36.41 -18.09
CA ARG A 1085 -9.82 37.12 -19.29
C ARG A 1085 -10.73 36.82 -20.48
N PRO A 1086 -11.08 37.82 -21.31
CA PRO A 1086 -11.73 37.59 -22.60
C PRO A 1086 -11.00 36.53 -23.43
N ARG A 1087 -11.75 35.53 -23.93
CA ARG A 1087 -11.22 34.51 -24.84
C ARG A 1087 -12.13 34.34 -26.06
N GLU A 1088 -11.56 33.85 -27.15
CA GLU A 1088 -12.35 33.47 -28.33
C GLU A 1088 -13.33 32.35 -27.97
N LEU A 1089 -14.61 32.60 -28.25
CA LEU A 1089 -15.71 31.65 -28.05
C LEU A 1089 -15.42 30.36 -28.82
N TYR A 1090 -15.46 29.22 -28.13
CA TYR A 1090 -14.92 27.96 -28.62
C TYR A 1090 -15.59 27.48 -29.92
N ALA A 1091 -16.92 27.55 -29.99
CA ALA A 1091 -17.65 27.09 -31.18
C ALA A 1091 -17.32 27.94 -32.43
N LEU A 1092 -17.03 29.24 -32.26
CA LEU A 1092 -16.67 30.14 -33.38
C LEU A 1092 -15.31 29.82 -34.03
N ARG A 1093 -14.56 28.83 -33.52
CA ARG A 1093 -13.32 28.35 -34.14
C ARG A 1093 -13.58 27.45 -35.35
N PHE A 1094 -14.75 26.83 -35.39
CA PHE A 1094 -15.22 26.04 -36.52
C PHE A 1094 -15.98 26.94 -37.51
N PRO A 1095 -15.87 26.71 -38.83
CA PRO A 1095 -16.68 27.44 -39.81
C PRO A 1095 -18.18 27.12 -39.65
N GLU A 1096 -19.05 27.97 -40.17
CA GLU A 1096 -20.47 27.64 -40.30
C GLU A 1096 -20.63 26.38 -41.16
N LEU A 1097 -21.30 25.36 -40.61
CA LEU A 1097 -21.74 24.19 -41.36
C LEU A 1097 -22.95 24.60 -42.21
N THR A 1098 -22.69 25.12 -43.40
CA THR A 1098 -23.72 25.51 -44.36
C THR A 1098 -24.43 24.28 -44.93
N HIS A 1099 -25.60 23.96 -44.38
CA HIS A 1099 -26.57 23.01 -44.93
C HIS A 1099 -28.00 23.56 -44.80
#